data_AF-A0AAW2EPU2-F1
#
_entry.id   AF-A0AAW2EPU2-F1
#
_cell.length_a   1.000
_cell.length_b   1.000
_cell.length_c   1.000
_cell.angle_alpha   90.00
_cell.angle_beta   90.00
_cell.angle_gamma   90.00
#
_symmetry.space_group_name_H-M   'P 1'
#
loop_
_entity.id
_entity.type
_entity.pdbx_description
1 polymer ?
#
loop_
_entity_poly.entity_id
_entity_poly.type
_entity_poly.pdbx_seq_one_letter_code
_entity_poly.pdbx_strand_id
1 'polypeptide(L)'
;MKFPVFAEAIKKCDAILRPRGVDIINILTNKDKTIFDNILHSFVGIAAVQIGLVDLITSIGIVPDNIIGHSVGELGCAYADGCFTAEQMILSAYSRGLASIETKVIYGSMAAVGLGYDDVKDMCPSDIEVACHNSADSSTISGPADSMKEFVAELQAKQIFAKEVPCSNIPYHSRYIAPAGPKLLAYLNEVIPEPKPRSRKWVSTSVPRNKWSTASAKLSSAEYHTNNLLSPVLFEETARMIPKDAVTIEIAPHGLLQAILRRSLGSGVTNIALTQRGHKDNVEVLLQAIGKLYNAGLQPNIARLYPPVEYPVSRGTPMISPSVRWEHSDDWYVTSYKTQKKITSGERNVTLTLSDEDTEYMNGHIIDGKTLIPAIGYLAMAWETMGMLHAEMHTELSVVFEDVTFIRATHIPKEGEIQLTVMVQKGTGRFEVTENSSAIVTGFIRIVKNPAQEKIPAALLPEDDEEEEVMNTKDIYKELRLRGYQYSGMFRSLKSASKSGNKGHIAWMGNWVTFLDNMLQIMILGIDTKALFVPTKIRKIVIDTKLHQQEIRKLNPEDRQFAVHVYKDMDAIIAGGVEIRGVKATAIPRRLTSGDPVLEEYKFVAHRDRAQVSLKEAISLSTQIMLEYHQTIHVKTIELIDDSDDVTEDKLASPMLTEILGNLPLIQSKIYLSAPSNRFNGNDDLLSNVTAIDINNIPKEENILLAVGIGLLSVSKNHQLDKILSKLKNGGFILTREKSFKPENLSIPSKYNLDVILEKNTGEETIILLKKKKQLCRKTEIIRVNNDEFTWLEKLNSFMNLENEIADMRIILVSEGDLESGLLGFVNCLRKEPGGEVIRSILIQDTKAPKFSLQNPLYSEQLQLDLPINVLKPGKIWGSYRHQLLSSLEPKLVHHAYIDQMVAGDLSSLRWVEGSIHSDINQDLVYVAYAPLNFKDIMLTTGKLVLNNNTSYGHDIGLEWAGIDTTGRRVMGLCTQKCLSNIVKPDRNLCWNIPDNWSLEDAVTVPCVYATCYMALYVRGEMKKGDKVLIHCGSGGIGQAAIHLALHEGCEVYTTVGTPEKRKFIREMFPSIPDDHIGNSRNISFEQMILQQTNGDGVDIVLNSLAEEKLQASVRCLAQGGRFLEIGKFDLAANNPLGMMIFLKEVSFHGVMLDNLFCTSSVEEKLFLRDLLHEGIKSGAVKPLTKTVFNKDEVETAFRYMAAGKHIGKVNNFYLNFILYKYYN
;
A
#
# COMPACT_ATOMS: atom_id res chain seq x y z
N MET A 1 48.72 31.91 -31.07
CA MET A 1 49.65 32.17 -29.95
C MET A 1 49.12 33.30 -29.04
N LYS A 2 47.88 33.20 -28.53
CA LYS A 2 47.30 34.25 -27.65
C LYS A 2 47.74 34.14 -26.18
N PHE A 3 48.02 32.92 -25.71
CA PHE A 3 48.54 32.68 -24.36
C PHE A 3 50.05 32.90 -24.31
N PRO A 4 50.59 33.71 -23.37
CA PRO A 4 52.02 33.99 -23.26
C PRO A 4 52.88 32.72 -23.15
N VAL A 5 52.49 31.80 -22.27
CA VAL A 5 53.21 30.51 -22.04
C VAL A 5 53.34 29.71 -23.34
N PHE A 6 52.25 29.57 -24.09
CA PHE A 6 52.27 28.87 -25.38
C PHE A 6 53.15 29.61 -26.40
N ALA A 7 53.06 30.93 -26.46
CA ALA A 7 53.84 31.73 -27.40
C ALA A 7 55.36 31.66 -27.10
N GLU A 8 55.74 31.67 -25.84
CA GLU A 8 57.14 31.50 -25.38
C GLU A 8 57.69 30.13 -25.75
N ALA A 9 56.91 29.07 -25.54
CA ALA A 9 57.27 27.71 -25.96
C ALA A 9 57.55 27.63 -27.47
N ILE A 10 56.69 28.22 -28.31
CA ILE A 10 56.90 28.26 -29.77
C ILE A 10 58.13 29.09 -30.15
N LYS A 11 58.33 30.26 -29.53
CA LYS A 11 59.52 31.10 -29.77
C LYS A 11 60.82 30.38 -29.40
N LYS A 12 60.81 29.64 -28.29
CA LYS A 12 61.94 28.80 -27.88
C LYS A 12 62.23 27.72 -28.92
N CYS A 13 61.20 27.04 -29.42
CA CYS A 13 61.34 26.07 -30.51
C CYS A 13 61.92 26.72 -31.78
N ASP A 14 61.46 27.93 -32.15
CA ASP A 14 61.97 28.66 -33.33
C ASP A 14 63.46 28.98 -33.17
N ALA A 15 63.87 29.53 -32.02
CA ALA A 15 65.27 29.87 -31.77
C ALA A 15 66.22 28.66 -31.90
N ILE A 16 65.74 27.45 -31.57
CA ILE A 16 66.51 26.20 -31.65
C ILE A 16 66.59 25.66 -33.09
N LEU A 17 65.50 25.82 -33.85
CA LEU A 17 65.35 25.30 -35.21
C LEU A 17 65.89 26.25 -36.29
N ARG A 18 65.88 27.56 -36.05
CA ARG A 18 66.36 28.59 -36.98
C ARG A 18 67.77 28.36 -37.51
N PRO A 19 68.79 28.03 -36.67
CA PRO A 19 70.14 27.72 -37.14
C PRO A 19 70.22 26.49 -38.07
N ARG A 20 69.19 25.64 -38.06
CA ARG A 20 69.08 24.41 -38.85
C ARG A 20 68.19 24.58 -40.09
N GLY A 21 67.87 25.84 -40.45
CA GLY A 21 67.11 26.18 -41.65
C GLY A 21 65.60 25.97 -41.53
N VAL A 22 65.05 25.78 -40.33
CA VAL A 22 63.62 25.53 -40.11
C VAL A 22 62.97 26.70 -39.37
N ASP A 23 61.91 27.24 -39.96
CA ASP A 23 61.10 28.34 -39.42
C ASP A 23 59.78 27.80 -38.88
N ILE A 24 59.72 27.51 -37.58
CA ILE A 24 58.53 26.87 -36.98
C ILE A 24 57.34 27.84 -36.91
N ILE A 25 57.61 29.14 -36.77
CA ILE A 25 56.55 30.15 -36.74
C ILE A 25 55.86 30.21 -38.11
N ASN A 26 56.64 30.21 -39.20
CA ASN A 26 56.08 30.12 -40.55
C ASN A 26 55.31 28.81 -40.75
N ILE A 27 55.86 27.67 -40.35
CA ILE A 27 55.16 26.36 -40.45
C ILE A 27 53.80 26.38 -39.76
N LEU A 28 53.68 26.99 -38.58
CA LEU A 28 52.43 27.02 -37.81
C LEU A 28 51.44 28.10 -38.26
N THR A 29 51.90 29.14 -38.96
CA THR A 29 51.06 30.31 -39.34
C THR A 29 50.76 30.40 -40.84
N ASN A 30 51.47 29.64 -41.68
CA ASN A 30 51.24 29.60 -43.11
C ASN A 30 49.89 28.94 -43.43
N LYS A 31 49.13 29.57 -44.33
CA LYS A 31 47.80 29.09 -44.75
C LYS A 31 47.89 28.03 -45.85
N ASP A 32 49.02 27.91 -46.52
CA ASP A 32 49.26 26.89 -47.53
C ASP A 32 49.46 25.52 -46.87
N LYS A 33 48.55 24.58 -47.16
CA LYS A 33 48.55 23.24 -46.58
C LYS A 33 49.68 22.36 -47.13
N THR A 34 50.22 22.69 -48.31
CA THR A 34 51.30 21.92 -48.95
C THR A 34 52.62 22.01 -48.17
N ILE A 35 52.75 22.98 -47.24
CA ILE A 35 53.90 23.07 -46.33
C ILE A 35 54.11 21.78 -45.53
N PHE A 36 53.04 21.02 -45.25
CA PHE A 36 53.09 19.77 -44.50
C PHE A 36 53.39 18.53 -45.37
N ASP A 37 53.49 18.67 -46.69
CA ASP A 37 53.97 17.61 -47.59
C ASP A 37 55.42 17.24 -47.24
N ASN A 38 56.19 18.23 -46.78
CA ASN A 38 57.46 17.98 -46.11
C ASN A 38 57.21 17.39 -44.71
N ILE A 39 57.48 16.10 -44.57
CA ILE A 39 57.26 15.34 -43.35
C ILE A 39 58.03 15.89 -42.14
N LEU A 40 59.18 16.52 -42.36
CA LEU A 40 59.94 17.17 -41.29
C LEU A 40 59.13 18.31 -40.67
N HIS A 41 58.43 19.12 -41.48
CA HIS A 41 57.56 20.19 -40.99
C HIS A 41 56.41 19.64 -40.13
N SER A 42 55.85 18.49 -40.49
CA SER A 42 54.83 17.81 -39.71
C SER A 42 55.36 17.34 -38.35
N PHE A 43 56.54 16.72 -38.29
CA PHE A 43 57.16 16.29 -37.04
C PHE A 43 57.44 17.47 -36.09
N VAL A 44 58.13 18.51 -36.58
CA VAL A 44 58.45 19.68 -35.74
C VAL A 44 57.21 20.50 -35.37
N GLY A 45 56.22 20.57 -36.25
CA GLY A 45 54.94 21.23 -36.01
C GLY A 45 54.14 20.57 -34.89
N ILE A 46 54.00 19.24 -34.94
CA ILE A 46 53.34 18.45 -33.88
C ILE A 46 54.09 18.63 -32.56
N ALA A 47 55.41 18.49 -32.57
CA ALA A 47 56.23 18.61 -31.37
C ALA A 47 56.13 20.00 -30.73
N ALA A 48 56.24 21.08 -31.52
CA ALA A 48 56.15 22.45 -31.01
C ALA A 48 54.78 22.73 -30.37
N VAL A 49 53.68 22.26 -30.98
CA VAL A 49 52.33 22.40 -30.41
C VAL A 49 52.19 21.58 -29.13
N GLN A 50 52.69 20.34 -29.10
CA GLN A 50 52.65 19.51 -27.89
C GLN A 50 53.45 20.13 -26.73
N ILE A 51 54.65 20.66 -26.98
CA ILE A 51 55.43 21.41 -25.97
C ILE A 51 54.60 22.56 -25.41
N GLY A 52 54.02 23.39 -26.28
CA GLY A 52 53.22 24.52 -25.86
C GLY A 52 51.95 24.14 -25.08
N LEU A 53 51.29 23.03 -25.43
CA LEU A 53 50.11 22.54 -24.72
C LEU A 53 50.47 21.93 -23.35
N VAL A 54 51.57 21.17 -23.26
CA VAL A 54 52.09 20.63 -21.99
C VAL A 54 52.45 21.79 -21.05
N ASP A 55 53.18 22.79 -21.54
CA ASP A 55 53.56 23.96 -20.75
C ASP A 55 52.33 24.72 -20.24
N LEU A 56 51.32 24.90 -21.10
CA LEU A 56 50.10 25.60 -20.74
C LEU A 56 49.30 24.87 -19.66
N ILE A 57 49.04 23.57 -19.83
CA ILE A 57 48.28 22.77 -18.86
C ILE A 57 49.05 22.63 -17.53
N THR A 58 50.38 22.47 -17.60
CA THR A 58 51.24 22.45 -16.41
C THR A 58 51.27 23.80 -15.70
N SER A 59 51.25 24.92 -16.46
CA SER A 59 51.27 26.26 -15.88
C SER A 59 50.07 26.52 -14.98
N ILE A 60 48.90 25.99 -15.33
CA ILE A 60 47.67 26.07 -14.51
C ILE A 60 47.58 24.99 -13.43
N GLY A 61 48.67 24.27 -13.16
CA GLY A 61 48.75 23.30 -12.06
C GLY A 61 48.14 21.93 -12.36
N ILE A 62 47.79 21.64 -13.62
CA ILE A 62 47.33 20.31 -14.02
C ILE A 62 48.56 19.50 -14.44
N VAL A 63 48.88 18.47 -13.66
CA VAL A 63 50.01 17.56 -13.91
C VAL A 63 49.51 16.13 -14.08
N PRO A 64 50.14 15.33 -14.95
CA PRO A 64 49.67 13.97 -15.22
C PRO A 64 50.05 12.99 -14.09
N ASP A 65 49.12 12.11 -13.76
CA ASP A 65 49.36 10.90 -12.95
C ASP A 65 49.96 9.77 -13.80
N ASN A 66 49.48 9.65 -15.05
CA ASN A 66 49.96 8.70 -16.04
C ASN A 66 50.10 9.39 -17.40
N ILE A 67 51.06 8.94 -18.21
CA ILE A 67 51.40 9.49 -19.52
C ILE A 67 51.49 8.31 -20.50
N ILE A 68 50.75 8.40 -21.61
CA ILE A 68 50.72 7.38 -22.68
C ILE A 68 50.91 8.10 -24.01
N GLY A 69 51.84 7.62 -24.83
CA GLY A 69 52.12 8.18 -26.15
C GLY A 69 51.60 7.30 -27.26
N HIS A 70 51.21 7.90 -28.37
CA HIS A 70 50.90 7.17 -29.61
C HIS A 70 51.92 7.56 -30.67
N SER A 71 52.73 6.60 -31.16
CA SER A 71 53.76 6.86 -32.17
C SER A 71 54.70 8.00 -31.74
N VAL A 72 54.86 9.02 -32.59
CA VAL A 72 55.59 10.28 -32.35
C VAL A 72 55.20 10.98 -31.05
N GLY A 73 53.99 10.76 -30.55
CA GLY A 73 53.53 11.31 -29.28
C GLY A 73 54.39 10.90 -28.08
N GLU A 74 55.15 9.79 -28.16
CA GLU A 74 56.12 9.42 -27.11
C GLU A 74 57.25 10.44 -26.91
N LEU A 75 57.56 11.28 -27.92
CA LEU A 75 58.45 12.43 -27.73
C LEU A 75 57.81 13.47 -26.80
N GLY A 76 56.51 13.70 -26.94
CA GLY A 76 55.72 14.53 -26.03
C GLY A 76 55.61 13.94 -24.63
N CYS A 77 55.55 12.60 -24.52
CA CYS A 77 55.60 11.91 -23.23
C CYS A 77 56.95 12.11 -22.54
N ALA A 78 58.06 12.00 -23.26
CA ALA A 78 59.39 12.24 -22.69
C ALA A 78 59.52 13.68 -22.15
N TYR A 79 58.92 14.66 -22.81
CA TYR A 79 58.88 16.04 -22.32
C TYR A 79 57.98 16.19 -21.08
N ALA A 80 56.75 15.68 -21.14
CA ALA A 80 55.79 15.74 -20.01
C ALA A 80 56.27 14.97 -18.77
N ASP A 81 57.07 13.91 -18.95
CA ASP A 81 57.70 13.13 -17.88
C ASP A 81 58.94 13.82 -17.28
N GLY A 82 59.45 14.88 -17.93
CA GLY A 82 60.67 15.60 -17.54
C GLY A 82 61.98 14.95 -18.01
N CYS A 83 61.89 13.89 -18.83
CA CYS A 83 63.03 13.22 -19.44
C CYS A 83 63.71 14.11 -20.50
N PHE A 84 62.93 14.89 -21.25
CA PHE A 84 63.42 15.82 -22.27
C PHE A 84 63.29 17.28 -21.85
N THR A 85 64.27 18.09 -22.26
CA THR A 85 64.07 19.54 -22.39
C THR A 85 63.29 19.87 -23.66
N ALA A 86 62.75 21.09 -23.77
CA ALA A 86 62.09 21.55 -24.99
C ALA A 86 63.02 21.45 -26.22
N GLU A 87 64.32 21.67 -26.01
CA GLU A 87 65.36 21.51 -27.04
C GLU A 87 65.53 20.05 -27.46
N GLN A 88 65.65 19.13 -26.49
CA GLN A 88 65.75 17.71 -26.79
C GLN A 88 64.51 17.19 -27.51
N MET A 89 63.31 17.61 -27.11
CA MET A 89 62.07 17.21 -27.78
C MET A 89 61.99 17.72 -29.22
N ILE A 90 62.21 19.03 -29.43
CA ILE A 90 62.08 19.62 -30.77
C ILE A 90 63.17 19.13 -31.72
N LEU A 91 64.40 18.93 -31.23
CA LEU A 91 65.49 18.38 -32.02
C LEU A 91 65.32 16.89 -32.28
N SER A 92 64.75 16.12 -31.34
CA SER A 92 64.43 14.71 -31.60
C SER A 92 63.37 14.57 -32.70
N ALA A 93 62.37 15.46 -32.72
CA ALA A 93 61.38 15.52 -33.80
C ALA A 93 62.02 15.94 -35.14
N TYR A 94 62.93 16.92 -35.12
CA TYR A 94 63.72 17.32 -36.29
C TYR A 94 64.57 16.15 -36.81
N SER A 95 65.33 15.48 -35.96
CA SER A 95 66.17 14.32 -36.30
C SER A 95 65.36 13.17 -36.88
N ARG A 96 64.16 12.91 -36.33
CA ARG A 96 63.21 11.92 -36.86
C ARG A 96 62.73 12.30 -38.27
N GLY A 97 62.36 13.55 -38.49
CA GLY A 97 61.98 14.06 -39.81
C GLY A 97 63.13 14.01 -40.81
N LEU A 98 64.34 14.42 -40.41
CA LEU A 98 65.52 14.45 -41.24
C LEU A 98 65.96 13.04 -41.66
N ALA A 99 66.00 12.09 -40.70
CA ALA A 99 66.30 10.69 -40.99
C ALA A 99 65.29 10.07 -41.97
N SER A 100 64.00 10.43 -41.88
CA SER A 100 62.97 10.00 -42.83
C SER A 100 63.15 10.58 -44.23
N ILE A 101 63.66 11.80 -44.37
CA ILE A 101 63.89 12.44 -45.68
C ILE A 101 65.17 11.92 -46.34
N GLU A 102 66.24 11.78 -45.57
CA GLU A 102 67.56 11.40 -46.08
C GLU A 102 67.71 9.89 -46.33
N THR A 103 66.72 9.10 -45.91
CA THR A 103 66.72 7.65 -46.11
C THR A 103 65.81 7.31 -47.28
N LYS A 104 66.37 6.63 -48.29
CA LYS A 104 65.57 6.11 -49.39
C LYS A 104 64.75 4.92 -48.90
N VAL A 105 63.47 5.16 -48.65
CA VAL A 105 62.46 4.13 -48.31
C VAL A 105 61.61 3.82 -49.54
N ILE A 106 60.90 2.68 -49.49
CA ILE A 106 59.91 2.35 -50.53
C ILE A 106 58.76 3.37 -50.52
N TYR A 107 58.06 3.48 -51.64
CA TYR A 107 56.79 4.22 -51.69
C TYR A 107 55.71 3.42 -50.95
N GLY A 108 55.39 3.85 -49.72
CA GLY A 108 54.47 3.13 -48.83
C GLY A 108 53.21 3.92 -48.48
N SER A 109 52.26 3.26 -47.85
CA SER A 109 51.05 3.87 -47.31
C SER A 109 50.71 3.28 -45.94
N MET A 110 49.81 3.95 -45.23
CA MET A 110 49.23 3.51 -43.96
C MET A 110 47.71 3.66 -44.03
N ALA A 111 46.97 2.77 -43.39
CA ALA A 111 45.51 2.83 -43.36
C ALA A 111 44.94 2.44 -42.00
N ALA A 112 43.93 3.20 -41.54
CA ALA A 112 43.15 2.85 -40.36
C ALA A 112 42.07 1.83 -40.74
N VAL A 113 41.98 0.75 -39.98
CA VAL A 113 41.04 -0.37 -40.18
C VAL A 113 40.15 -0.51 -38.95
N GLY A 114 38.85 -0.74 -39.16
CA GLY A 114 37.84 -0.97 -38.12
C GLY A 114 37.80 -2.40 -37.61
N LEU A 115 38.98 -2.98 -37.38
CA LEU A 115 39.19 -4.30 -36.78
C LEU A 115 40.34 -4.22 -35.77
N GLY A 116 40.24 -4.94 -34.66
CA GLY A 116 41.30 -5.05 -33.66
C GLY A 116 42.48 -5.88 -34.18
N TYR A 117 43.60 -5.85 -33.45
CA TYR A 117 44.83 -6.56 -33.84
C TYR A 117 44.59 -8.05 -34.08
N ASP A 118 43.88 -8.71 -33.16
CA ASP A 118 43.63 -10.15 -33.24
C ASP A 118 42.79 -10.56 -34.45
N ASP A 119 41.94 -9.66 -34.94
CA ASP A 119 41.09 -9.91 -36.10
C ASP A 119 41.79 -9.59 -37.43
N VAL A 120 42.66 -8.56 -37.46
CA VAL A 120 43.29 -8.09 -38.70
C VAL A 120 44.60 -8.80 -39.03
N LYS A 121 45.35 -9.28 -38.03
CA LYS A 121 46.71 -9.82 -38.22
C LYS A 121 46.77 -11.02 -39.18
N ASP A 122 45.76 -11.89 -39.15
CA ASP A 122 45.68 -13.09 -39.99
C ASP A 122 45.07 -12.77 -41.38
N MET A 123 44.52 -11.57 -41.56
CA MET A 123 43.99 -11.08 -42.83
C MET A 123 45.03 -10.30 -43.65
N CYS A 124 46.08 -9.77 -43.00
CA CYS A 124 47.09 -8.96 -43.68
C CYS A 124 47.93 -9.79 -44.67
N PRO A 125 48.13 -9.30 -45.91
CA PRO A 125 49.15 -9.84 -46.82
C PRO A 125 50.55 -9.85 -46.18
N SER A 126 51.43 -10.76 -46.64
CA SER A 126 52.76 -10.97 -46.03
C SER A 126 53.70 -9.75 -46.06
N ASP A 127 53.39 -8.78 -46.93
CA ASP A 127 54.12 -7.53 -47.14
C ASP A 127 53.46 -6.31 -46.46
N ILE A 128 52.34 -6.51 -45.72
CA ILE A 128 51.65 -5.50 -44.91
C ILE A 128 51.73 -5.91 -43.42
N GLU A 129 52.09 -4.97 -42.55
CA GLU A 129 52.19 -5.18 -41.10
C GLU A 129 51.17 -4.35 -40.34
N VAL A 130 50.72 -4.85 -39.18
CA VAL A 130 49.91 -4.05 -38.25
C VAL A 130 50.84 -3.13 -37.46
N ALA A 131 50.80 -1.85 -37.81
CA ALA A 131 51.66 -0.79 -37.27
C ALA A 131 51.16 -0.22 -35.94
N CYS A 132 49.84 -0.12 -35.73
CA CYS A 132 49.27 0.41 -34.48
C CYS A 132 48.08 -0.43 -34.01
N HIS A 133 48.09 -0.82 -32.73
CA HIS A 133 46.95 -1.45 -32.05
C HIS A 133 46.18 -0.33 -31.33
N ASN A 134 45.06 0.15 -31.87
CA ASN A 134 44.40 1.35 -31.35
C ASN A 134 43.28 1.03 -30.33
N SER A 135 42.43 0.04 -30.62
CA SER A 135 41.37 -0.47 -29.75
C SER A 135 41.06 -1.92 -30.09
N ALA A 136 40.19 -2.57 -29.29
CA ALA A 136 39.70 -3.93 -29.54
C ALA A 136 39.04 -4.10 -30.92
N ASP A 137 38.62 -3.00 -31.55
CA ASP A 137 37.97 -2.94 -32.85
C ASP A 137 38.63 -1.94 -33.82
N SER A 138 39.88 -1.52 -33.57
CA SER A 138 40.60 -0.62 -34.47
C SER A 138 42.11 -0.82 -34.47
N SER A 139 42.67 -0.86 -35.68
CA SER A 139 44.12 -0.99 -35.92
C SER A 139 44.57 -0.07 -37.05
N THR A 140 45.87 0.14 -37.18
CA THR A 140 46.47 0.81 -38.35
C THR A 140 47.47 -0.13 -38.99
N ILE A 141 47.32 -0.38 -40.28
CA ILE A 141 48.21 -1.22 -41.08
C ILE A 141 49.17 -0.35 -41.90
N SER A 142 50.35 -0.89 -42.22
CA SER A 142 51.41 -0.20 -42.96
C SER A 142 52.13 -1.14 -43.93
N GLY A 143 52.42 -0.66 -45.15
CA GLY A 143 53.10 -1.44 -46.17
C GLY A 143 53.33 -0.68 -47.48
N PRO A 144 53.73 -1.37 -48.58
CA PRO A 144 53.87 -0.79 -49.91
C PRO A 144 52.55 -0.18 -50.40
N ALA A 145 52.59 0.97 -51.08
CA ALA A 145 51.37 1.71 -51.41
C ALA A 145 50.42 0.94 -52.36
N ASP A 146 50.98 0.20 -53.31
CA ASP A 146 50.18 -0.59 -54.27
C ASP A 146 49.43 -1.73 -53.54
N SER A 147 50.13 -2.52 -52.73
CA SER A 147 49.52 -3.59 -51.91
C SER A 147 48.51 -3.03 -50.92
N MET A 148 48.80 -1.88 -50.29
CA MET A 148 47.89 -1.20 -49.37
C MET A 148 46.60 -0.76 -50.05
N LYS A 149 46.69 -0.20 -51.27
CA LYS A 149 45.52 0.25 -52.03
C LYS A 149 44.62 -0.92 -52.42
N GLU A 150 45.20 -2.02 -52.86
CA GLU A 150 44.46 -3.26 -53.18
C GLU A 150 43.77 -3.82 -51.94
N PHE A 151 44.50 -3.95 -50.83
CA PHE A 151 43.96 -4.52 -49.60
C PHE A 151 42.90 -3.63 -48.93
N VAL A 152 43.07 -2.30 -48.96
CA VAL A 152 42.03 -1.37 -48.49
C VAL A 152 40.75 -1.49 -49.31
N ALA A 153 40.86 -1.62 -50.63
CA ALA A 153 39.70 -1.84 -51.49
C ALA A 153 39.01 -3.19 -51.19
N GLU A 154 39.78 -4.24 -50.92
CA GLU A 154 39.26 -5.55 -50.51
C GLU A 154 38.48 -5.46 -49.18
N LEU A 155 39.03 -4.79 -48.16
CA LEU A 155 38.37 -4.60 -46.87
C LEU A 155 37.08 -3.79 -47.01
N GLN A 156 37.09 -2.72 -47.81
CA GLN A 156 35.91 -1.92 -48.10
C GLN A 156 34.82 -2.73 -48.81
N ALA A 157 35.19 -3.61 -49.76
CA ALA A 157 34.25 -4.52 -50.42
C ALA A 157 33.60 -5.51 -49.44
N LYS A 158 34.29 -5.89 -48.38
CA LYS A 158 33.77 -6.70 -47.26
C LYS A 158 33.00 -5.89 -46.21
N GLN A 159 32.68 -4.62 -46.48
CA GLN A 159 32.02 -3.68 -45.56
C GLN A 159 32.79 -3.42 -44.26
N ILE A 160 34.11 -3.66 -44.25
CA ILE A 160 34.99 -3.32 -43.15
C ILE A 160 35.49 -1.88 -43.36
N PHE A 161 35.44 -1.05 -42.32
CA PHE A 161 36.01 0.30 -42.40
C PHE A 161 37.51 0.21 -42.66
N ALA A 162 37.98 0.74 -43.78
CA ALA A 162 39.39 0.88 -44.08
C ALA A 162 39.61 2.23 -44.80
N LYS A 163 40.55 3.06 -44.32
CA LYS A 163 40.83 4.36 -44.91
C LYS A 163 42.30 4.71 -44.79
N GLU A 164 42.92 5.06 -45.91
CA GLU A 164 44.31 5.55 -45.94
C GLU A 164 44.47 6.84 -45.12
N VAL A 165 45.60 6.93 -44.41
CA VAL A 165 45.97 8.08 -43.59
C VAL A 165 47.19 8.77 -44.18
N PRO A 166 47.25 10.12 -44.18
CA PRO A 166 48.41 10.85 -44.69
C PRO A 166 49.68 10.49 -43.90
N CYS A 167 50.67 9.94 -44.59
CA CYS A 167 51.96 9.50 -44.02
C CYS A 167 53.18 9.97 -44.84
N SER A 168 52.98 10.94 -45.74
CA SER A 168 54.00 11.40 -46.72
C SER A 168 54.64 10.26 -47.52
N ASN A 169 53.85 9.24 -47.85
CA ASN A 169 54.25 8.03 -48.57
C ASN A 169 55.29 7.16 -47.85
N ILE A 170 55.35 7.24 -46.50
CA ILE A 170 56.30 6.50 -45.67
C ILE A 170 55.54 5.46 -44.81
N PRO A 171 55.90 4.17 -44.89
CA PRO A 171 55.28 3.10 -44.11
C PRO A 171 55.89 3.01 -42.69
N TYR A 172 55.41 3.85 -41.76
CA TYR A 172 55.92 3.89 -40.38
C TYR A 172 55.59 2.64 -39.56
N HIS A 173 56.42 2.35 -38.56
CA HIS A 173 56.26 1.22 -37.62
C HIS A 173 56.20 -0.14 -38.31
N SER A 174 56.96 -0.27 -39.40
CA SER A 174 57.06 -1.48 -40.19
C SER A 174 58.52 -1.78 -40.50
N ARG A 175 58.80 -2.99 -41.01
CA ARG A 175 60.14 -3.37 -41.49
C ARG A 175 60.73 -2.40 -42.52
N TYR A 176 59.90 -1.65 -43.25
CA TYR A 176 60.32 -0.79 -44.35
C TYR A 176 60.97 0.52 -43.91
N ILE A 177 60.73 0.97 -42.67
CA ILE A 177 61.38 2.16 -42.10
C ILE A 177 62.69 1.82 -41.38
N ALA A 178 63.02 0.53 -41.22
CA ALA A 178 64.26 0.06 -40.61
C ALA A 178 65.55 0.70 -41.15
N PRO A 179 65.70 0.99 -42.46
CA PRO A 179 66.89 1.67 -42.99
C PRO A 179 67.13 3.07 -42.40
N ALA A 180 66.11 3.74 -41.87
CA ALA A 180 66.25 5.05 -41.24
C ALA A 180 66.79 4.95 -39.80
N GLY A 181 66.73 3.76 -39.19
CA GLY A 181 67.11 3.49 -37.80
C GLY A 181 68.55 3.90 -37.46
N PRO A 182 69.58 3.43 -38.20
CA PRO A 182 70.97 3.79 -37.91
C PRO A 182 71.26 5.29 -37.98
N LYS A 183 70.69 6.00 -38.96
CA LYS A 183 70.83 7.46 -39.09
C LYS A 183 70.14 8.18 -37.94
N LEU A 184 68.90 7.77 -37.63
CA LEU A 184 68.15 8.36 -36.52
C LEU A 184 68.87 8.16 -35.19
N LEU A 185 69.42 6.96 -34.95
CA LEU A 185 70.18 6.67 -33.74
C LEU A 185 71.41 7.58 -33.62
N ALA A 186 72.15 7.79 -34.71
CA ALA A 186 73.29 8.71 -34.73
C ALA A 186 72.86 10.14 -34.38
N TYR A 187 71.81 10.66 -35.01
CA TYR A 187 71.30 12.00 -34.73
C TYR A 187 70.75 12.15 -33.30
N LEU A 188 70.06 11.13 -32.78
CA LEU A 188 69.52 11.16 -31.43
C LEU A 188 70.61 11.02 -30.36
N ASN A 189 71.73 10.35 -30.63
CA ASN A 189 72.87 10.31 -29.71
C ASN A 189 73.52 11.69 -29.52
N GLU A 190 73.49 12.55 -30.54
CA GLU A 190 73.93 13.95 -30.42
C GLU A 190 72.95 14.80 -29.60
N VAL A 191 71.65 14.55 -29.76
CA VAL A 191 70.58 15.29 -29.06
C VAL A 191 70.44 14.82 -27.60
N ILE A 192 70.69 13.54 -27.33
CA ILE A 192 70.47 12.87 -26.04
C ILE A 192 71.79 12.22 -25.57
N PRO A 193 72.83 13.03 -25.27
CA PRO A 193 74.13 12.49 -24.85
C PRO A 193 74.05 11.79 -23.49
N GLU A 194 73.17 12.26 -22.61
CA GLU A 194 72.94 11.70 -21.27
C GLU A 194 71.45 11.36 -21.08
N PRO A 195 71.03 10.10 -21.29
CA PRO A 195 69.64 9.72 -21.21
C PRO A 195 69.13 9.69 -19.76
N LYS A 196 67.97 10.31 -19.52
CA LYS A 196 67.32 10.33 -18.20
C LYS A 196 66.45 9.09 -17.95
N PRO A 197 66.29 8.65 -16.69
CA PRO A 197 65.37 7.57 -16.34
C PRO A 197 63.92 8.00 -16.52
N ARG A 198 63.14 7.14 -17.18
CA ARG A 198 61.68 7.28 -17.36
C ARG A 198 61.01 7.07 -16.02
N SER A 199 60.06 7.93 -15.66
CA SER A 199 59.29 7.73 -14.43
C SER A 199 58.27 6.60 -14.59
N ARG A 200 57.76 6.10 -13.47
CA ARG A 200 56.67 5.10 -13.45
C ARG A 200 55.35 5.62 -14.05
N LYS A 201 55.21 6.95 -14.22
CA LYS A 201 54.02 7.56 -14.82
C LYS A 201 53.95 7.33 -16.32
N TRP A 202 55.10 7.20 -16.98
CA TRP A 202 55.16 7.00 -18.43
C TRP A 202 55.03 5.52 -18.81
N VAL A 203 53.86 5.16 -19.30
CA VAL A 203 53.56 3.84 -19.85
C VAL A 203 53.98 3.80 -21.32
N SER A 204 54.92 2.90 -21.66
CA SER A 204 55.48 2.79 -23.02
C SER A 204 54.50 2.09 -23.95
N THR A 205 54.35 2.61 -25.17
CA THR A 205 53.62 1.95 -26.26
C THR A 205 54.54 1.38 -27.33
N SER A 206 55.85 1.63 -27.24
CA SER A 206 56.85 1.11 -28.19
C SER A 206 57.62 -0.11 -27.69
N VAL A 207 57.43 -0.48 -26.41
CA VAL A 207 58.06 -1.64 -25.78
C VAL A 207 56.97 -2.54 -25.18
N PRO A 208 56.96 -3.86 -25.46
CA PRO A 208 56.02 -4.78 -24.82
C PRO A 208 56.14 -4.78 -23.28
N ARG A 209 55.00 -4.92 -22.58
CA ARG A 209 54.92 -4.80 -21.12
C ARG A 209 55.88 -5.71 -20.36
N ASN A 210 56.11 -6.94 -20.84
CA ASN A 210 57.05 -7.89 -20.24
C ASN A 210 58.53 -7.44 -20.30
N LYS A 211 58.85 -6.44 -21.12
CA LYS A 211 60.20 -5.88 -21.29
C LYS A 211 60.38 -4.51 -20.63
N TRP A 212 59.37 -3.92 -19.99
CA TRP A 212 59.49 -2.59 -19.36
C TRP A 212 60.54 -2.52 -18.24
N SER A 213 60.87 -3.65 -17.61
CA SER A 213 61.87 -3.73 -16.55
C SER A 213 63.32 -3.80 -17.05
N THR A 214 63.53 -3.95 -18.37
CA THR A 214 64.87 -4.03 -18.98
C THR A 214 65.60 -2.70 -18.88
N ALA A 215 66.95 -2.74 -18.85
CA ALA A 215 67.78 -1.54 -18.72
C ALA A 215 67.53 -0.53 -19.87
N SER A 216 67.35 -1.01 -21.09
CA SER A 216 67.06 -0.18 -22.27
C SER A 216 65.67 0.46 -22.23
N ALA A 217 64.67 -0.19 -21.64
CA ALA A 217 63.32 0.36 -21.52
C ALA A 217 63.16 1.37 -20.37
N LYS A 218 64.07 1.37 -19.39
CA LYS A 218 64.03 2.29 -18.22
C LYS A 218 64.54 3.68 -18.53
N LEU A 219 65.30 3.87 -19.61
CA LEU A 219 65.88 5.16 -19.98
C LEU A 219 65.15 5.75 -21.19
N SER A 220 65.01 7.08 -21.21
CA SER A 220 64.56 7.83 -22.39
C SER A 220 65.75 8.08 -23.31
N SER A 221 66.34 7.01 -23.85
CA SER A 221 67.57 7.07 -24.65
C SER A 221 67.33 7.20 -26.15
N ALA A 222 68.41 7.48 -26.89
CA ALA A 222 68.40 7.48 -28.36
C ALA A 222 67.94 6.13 -28.92
N GLU A 223 68.34 5.02 -28.30
CA GLU A 223 67.89 3.66 -28.68
C GLU A 223 66.39 3.48 -28.45
N TYR A 224 65.85 3.98 -27.33
CA TYR A 224 64.43 3.89 -27.03
C TYR A 224 63.60 4.63 -28.09
N HIS A 225 63.97 5.87 -28.40
CA HIS A 225 63.25 6.71 -29.36
C HIS A 225 63.45 6.26 -30.82
N THR A 226 64.59 5.65 -31.12
CA THR A 226 64.79 4.94 -32.40
C THR A 226 63.88 3.71 -32.49
N ASN A 227 63.80 2.91 -31.43
CA ASN A 227 62.87 1.76 -31.36
C ASN A 227 61.41 2.19 -31.53
N ASN A 228 61.00 3.34 -30.98
CA ASN A 228 59.65 3.89 -31.18
C ASN A 228 59.29 4.13 -32.65
N LEU A 229 60.25 4.41 -33.54
CA LEU A 229 59.98 4.56 -34.97
C LEU A 229 59.83 3.21 -35.69
N LEU A 230 60.53 2.18 -35.19
CA LEU A 230 60.70 0.89 -35.86
C LEU A 230 59.68 -0.16 -35.42
N SER A 231 59.21 -0.06 -34.18
CA SER A 231 58.33 -1.06 -33.55
C SER A 231 56.86 -0.66 -33.61
N PRO A 232 55.91 -1.63 -33.61
CA PRO A 232 54.48 -1.35 -33.55
C PRO A 232 54.07 -0.54 -32.31
N VAL A 233 53.00 0.24 -32.44
CA VAL A 233 52.41 1.04 -31.35
C VAL A 233 51.35 0.23 -30.61
N LEU A 234 51.65 -0.16 -29.38
CA LEU A 234 50.81 -0.97 -28.48
C LEU A 234 49.86 -0.09 -27.64
N PHE A 235 48.97 0.66 -28.30
CA PHE A 235 48.11 1.64 -27.63
C PHE A 235 46.91 1.00 -26.92
N GLU A 236 46.29 -0.03 -27.48
CA GLU A 236 45.17 -0.75 -26.85
C GLU A 236 45.61 -1.37 -25.51
N GLU A 237 46.76 -2.04 -25.50
CA GLU A 237 47.28 -2.76 -24.35
C GLU A 237 47.54 -1.82 -23.17
N THR A 238 47.95 -0.59 -23.47
CA THR A 238 48.19 0.45 -22.46
C THR A 238 46.92 1.20 -22.09
N ALA A 239 45.99 1.43 -23.04
CA ALA A 239 44.71 2.07 -22.78
C ALA A 239 43.83 1.26 -21.80
N ARG A 240 43.89 -0.08 -21.85
CA ARG A 240 43.22 -0.97 -20.87
C ARG A 240 43.68 -0.77 -19.42
N MET A 241 44.82 -0.11 -19.20
CA MET A 241 45.35 0.19 -17.87
C MET A 241 44.79 1.50 -17.29
N ILE A 242 44.04 2.28 -18.06
CA ILE A 242 43.44 3.54 -17.61
C ILE A 242 42.31 3.23 -16.60
N PRO A 243 42.31 3.85 -15.40
CA PRO A 243 41.24 3.68 -14.41
C PRO A 243 39.85 4.10 -14.93
N LYS A 244 38.79 3.48 -14.41
CA LYS A 244 37.41 3.68 -14.89
C LYS A 244 36.81 5.06 -14.56
N ASP A 245 37.41 5.78 -13.63
CA ASP A 245 37.05 7.12 -13.16
C ASP A 245 38.09 8.19 -13.58
N ALA A 246 38.97 7.85 -14.52
CA ALA A 246 40.04 8.74 -14.94
C ALA A 246 39.54 9.92 -15.80
N VAL A 247 40.33 11.00 -15.81
CA VAL A 247 40.23 12.09 -16.78
C VAL A 247 41.39 11.96 -17.77
N THR A 248 41.09 11.74 -19.05
CA THR A 248 42.12 11.66 -20.09
C THR A 248 42.20 12.98 -20.85
N ILE A 249 43.43 13.46 -21.06
CA ILE A 249 43.71 14.71 -21.78
C ILE A 249 44.52 14.40 -23.03
N GLU A 250 43.92 14.63 -24.20
CA GLU A 250 44.61 14.42 -25.47
C GLU A 250 45.44 15.66 -25.84
N ILE A 251 46.76 15.52 -25.71
CA ILE A 251 47.75 16.55 -26.05
C ILE A 251 48.19 16.38 -27.50
N ALA A 252 47.45 17.01 -28.41
CA ALA A 252 47.71 16.96 -29.84
C ALA A 252 47.21 18.25 -30.51
N PRO A 253 47.68 18.57 -31.74
CA PRO A 253 47.12 19.66 -32.56
C PRO A 253 45.71 19.35 -33.10
N HIS A 254 45.21 18.12 -32.89
CA HIS A 254 43.84 17.72 -33.14
C HIS A 254 43.50 16.49 -32.28
N GLY A 255 42.33 16.49 -31.63
CA GLY A 255 41.81 15.32 -30.91
C GLY A 255 41.42 14.14 -31.82
N LEU A 256 42.40 13.45 -32.38
CA LEU A 256 42.23 12.33 -33.29
C LEU A 256 41.79 11.06 -32.55
N LEU A 257 42.33 10.82 -31.36
CA LEU A 257 42.09 9.62 -30.57
C LEU A 257 40.78 9.68 -29.77
N GLN A 258 40.08 10.82 -29.75
CA GLN A 258 38.82 10.98 -29.02
C GLN A 258 37.79 9.88 -29.32
N ALA A 259 37.63 9.48 -30.58
CA ALA A 259 36.68 8.43 -30.96
C ALA A 259 37.12 7.05 -30.43
N ILE A 260 38.43 6.76 -30.49
CA ILE A 260 39.04 5.53 -30.01
C ILE A 260 38.94 5.45 -28.48
N LEU A 261 39.30 6.53 -27.77
CA LEU A 261 39.24 6.62 -26.32
C LEU A 261 37.82 6.47 -25.79
N ARG A 262 36.83 7.13 -26.41
CA ARG A 262 35.41 7.01 -25.99
C ARG A 262 34.83 5.62 -26.20
N ARG A 263 35.30 4.90 -27.22
CA ARG A 263 34.83 3.54 -27.51
C ARG A 263 35.53 2.50 -26.63
N SER A 264 36.82 2.71 -26.36
CA SER A 264 37.66 1.77 -25.62
C SER A 264 37.54 1.93 -24.10
N LEU A 265 37.16 3.10 -23.62
CA LEU A 265 37.05 3.43 -22.20
C LEU A 265 35.57 3.52 -21.80
N GLY A 266 35.23 3.08 -20.59
CA GLY A 266 33.85 3.05 -20.09
C GLY A 266 33.25 4.44 -19.84
N SER A 267 31.94 4.51 -19.60
CA SER A 267 31.19 5.75 -19.37
C SER A 267 31.62 6.58 -18.15
N GLY A 268 32.41 6.00 -17.24
CA GLY A 268 33.00 6.70 -16.09
C GLY A 268 34.23 7.55 -16.43
N VAL A 269 34.84 7.39 -17.61
CA VAL A 269 36.04 8.13 -18.01
C VAL A 269 35.68 9.41 -18.77
N THR A 270 36.21 10.54 -18.32
CA THR A 270 36.03 11.83 -18.99
C THR A 270 37.18 12.08 -19.98
N ASN A 271 36.89 12.03 -21.28
CA ASN A 271 37.88 12.24 -22.35
C ASN A 271 37.84 13.68 -22.88
N ILE A 272 38.97 14.39 -22.84
CA ILE A 272 39.07 15.82 -23.15
C ILE A 272 40.15 16.07 -24.21
N ALA A 273 39.78 16.69 -25.33
CA ALA A 273 40.72 17.22 -26.31
C ALA A 273 41.03 18.69 -26.04
N LEU A 274 42.29 19.09 -26.22
CA LEU A 274 42.73 20.48 -26.03
C LEU A 274 42.58 21.34 -27.30
N THR A 275 42.54 20.71 -28.47
CA THR A 275 42.43 21.39 -29.77
C THR A 275 41.62 20.57 -30.77
N GLN A 276 41.06 21.24 -31.77
CA GLN A 276 40.25 20.66 -32.83
C GLN A 276 40.61 21.27 -34.19
N ARG A 277 41.00 20.40 -35.13
CA ARG A 277 41.25 20.77 -36.52
C ARG A 277 39.99 21.35 -37.16
N GLY A 278 40.13 22.50 -37.83
CA GLY A 278 39.03 23.18 -38.50
C GLY A 278 38.15 24.05 -37.59
N HIS A 279 38.40 24.09 -36.27
CA HIS A 279 37.69 25.01 -35.38
C HIS A 279 38.13 26.47 -35.62
N LYS A 280 37.17 27.41 -35.61
CA LYS A 280 37.38 28.84 -35.90
C LYS A 280 38.35 29.52 -34.91
N ASP A 281 38.28 29.14 -33.63
CA ASP A 281 39.18 29.62 -32.58
C ASP A 281 39.53 28.48 -31.62
N ASN A 282 40.75 27.95 -31.70
CA ASN A 282 41.19 26.88 -30.80
C ASN A 282 41.42 27.35 -29.35
N VAL A 283 41.46 28.66 -29.10
CA VAL A 283 41.47 29.19 -27.72
C VAL A 283 40.16 28.90 -27.01
N GLU A 284 39.03 28.98 -27.72
CA GLU A 284 37.72 28.63 -27.17
C GLU A 284 37.66 27.15 -26.78
N VAL A 285 38.15 26.26 -27.66
CA VAL A 285 38.22 24.81 -27.40
C VAL A 285 39.05 24.52 -26.16
N LEU A 286 40.20 25.18 -26.02
CA LEU A 286 41.07 25.03 -24.87
C LEU A 286 40.42 25.54 -23.56
N LEU A 287 39.76 26.69 -23.57
CA LEU A 287 39.07 27.21 -22.39
C LEU A 287 37.88 26.34 -21.99
N GLN A 288 37.14 25.80 -22.97
CA GLN A 288 36.10 24.79 -22.72
C GLN A 288 36.68 23.52 -22.13
N ALA A 289 37.84 23.06 -22.61
CA ALA A 289 38.55 21.92 -22.04
C ALA A 289 38.91 22.18 -20.57
N ILE A 290 39.42 23.37 -20.23
CA ILE A 290 39.72 23.75 -18.84
C ILE A 290 38.45 23.78 -17.97
N GLY A 291 37.33 24.29 -18.47
CA GLY A 291 36.05 24.20 -17.78
C GLY A 291 35.58 22.77 -17.54
N LYS A 292 35.79 21.87 -18.52
CA LYS A 292 35.51 20.43 -18.36
C LYS A 292 36.43 19.78 -17.32
N LEU A 293 37.71 20.17 -17.27
CA LEU A 293 38.63 19.72 -16.22
C LEU A 293 38.11 20.13 -14.84
N TYR A 294 37.66 21.39 -14.67
CA TYR A 294 37.07 21.87 -13.42
C TYR A 294 35.82 21.08 -13.01
N ASN A 295 34.89 20.86 -13.94
CA ASN A 295 33.67 20.11 -13.68
C ASN A 295 33.92 18.62 -13.39
N ALA A 296 35.02 18.06 -13.91
CA ALA A 296 35.47 16.71 -13.58
C ALA A 296 36.12 16.60 -12.18
N GLY A 297 36.20 17.72 -11.43
CA GLY A 297 36.75 17.77 -10.08
C GLY A 297 38.20 18.23 -9.99
N LEU A 298 38.86 18.51 -11.11
CA LEU A 298 40.21 19.09 -11.10
C LEU A 298 40.16 20.57 -10.71
N GLN A 299 41.26 21.12 -10.21
CA GLN A 299 41.34 22.50 -9.72
C GLN A 299 42.36 23.33 -10.52
N PRO A 300 42.11 23.64 -11.81
CA PRO A 300 43.03 24.44 -12.62
C PRO A 300 43.17 25.86 -12.06
N ASN A 301 44.41 26.34 -11.92
CA ASN A 301 44.72 27.70 -11.52
C ASN A 301 44.59 28.67 -12.71
N ILE A 302 43.36 29.04 -13.02
CA ILE A 302 43.02 29.88 -14.18
C ILE A 302 43.66 31.28 -14.09
N ALA A 303 43.97 31.77 -12.88
CA ALA A 303 44.60 33.08 -12.68
C ALA A 303 45.98 33.20 -13.37
N ARG A 304 46.63 32.08 -13.71
CA ARG A 304 47.89 32.07 -14.45
C ARG A 304 47.74 32.23 -15.96
N LEU A 305 46.52 32.20 -16.50
CA LEU A 305 46.28 32.35 -17.94
C LEU A 305 46.14 33.80 -18.40
N TYR A 306 45.97 34.73 -17.46
CA TYR A 306 45.82 36.16 -17.71
C TYR A 306 46.75 36.97 -16.79
N PRO A 307 46.97 38.27 -17.08
CA PRO A 307 47.84 39.11 -16.26
C PRO A 307 47.42 39.13 -14.78
N PRO A 308 48.37 39.19 -13.84
CA PRO A 308 48.06 39.17 -12.41
C PRO A 308 47.15 40.36 -12.03
N VAL A 309 46.13 40.07 -11.24
CA VAL A 309 45.21 41.10 -10.70
C VAL A 309 45.93 41.89 -9.61
N GLU A 310 45.86 43.21 -9.67
CA GLU A 310 46.38 44.08 -8.62
C GLU A 310 45.42 44.11 -7.43
N TYR A 311 45.94 43.81 -6.24
CA TYR A 311 45.20 43.90 -4.98
C TYR A 311 45.68 45.12 -4.19
N PRO A 312 44.79 45.83 -3.46
CA PRO A 312 43.37 45.53 -3.25
C PRO A 312 42.49 45.85 -4.46
N VAL A 313 41.35 45.17 -4.57
CA VAL A 313 40.35 45.44 -5.62
C VAL A 313 39.65 46.79 -5.41
N SER A 314 39.02 47.32 -6.46
CA SER A 314 38.30 48.60 -6.43
C SER A 314 37.09 48.58 -5.48
N ARG A 315 36.75 49.74 -4.91
CA ARG A 315 35.63 49.93 -3.96
C ARG A 315 34.26 49.49 -4.51
N GLY A 316 34.09 49.47 -5.84
CA GLY A 316 32.85 49.06 -6.51
C GLY A 316 32.78 47.59 -6.92
N THR A 317 33.78 46.76 -6.56
CA THR A 317 33.78 45.34 -6.91
C THR A 317 32.62 44.60 -6.18
N PRO A 318 31.78 43.83 -6.89
CA PRO A 318 30.64 43.13 -6.30
C PRO A 318 31.01 42.23 -5.11
N MET A 319 30.14 42.20 -4.10
CA MET A 319 30.32 41.31 -2.94
C MET A 319 30.15 39.84 -3.32
N ILE A 320 30.96 38.96 -2.72
CA ILE A 320 30.86 37.50 -2.92
C ILE A 320 29.79 36.88 -2.00
N SER A 321 29.65 37.39 -0.76
CA SER A 321 28.76 36.78 0.23
C SER A 321 27.30 36.59 -0.21
N PRO A 322 26.65 37.50 -0.98
CA PRO A 322 25.27 37.29 -1.41
C PRO A 322 25.12 36.21 -2.50
N SER A 323 26.21 35.84 -3.16
CA SER A 323 26.22 34.80 -4.21
C SER A 323 26.48 33.39 -3.65
N VAL A 324 26.95 33.27 -2.41
CA VAL A 324 27.14 31.98 -1.73
C VAL A 324 25.81 31.56 -1.11
N ARG A 325 25.24 30.46 -1.59
CA ARG A 325 24.00 29.88 -1.07
C ARG A 325 24.30 28.54 -0.41
N TRP A 326 23.62 28.28 0.70
CA TRP A 326 23.65 27.03 1.43
C TRP A 326 22.32 26.30 1.25
N GLU A 327 22.30 24.99 1.46
CA GLU A 327 21.07 24.20 1.55
C GLU A 327 20.49 24.39 2.96
N HIS A 328 19.50 25.27 3.09
CA HIS A 328 18.80 25.57 4.35
C HIS A 328 17.37 25.00 4.36
N SER A 329 17.13 23.88 3.69
CA SER A 329 15.80 23.23 3.68
C SER A 329 15.45 22.56 5.02
N ASP A 330 16.45 22.19 5.82
CA ASP A 330 16.24 21.61 7.14
C ASP A 330 16.15 22.70 8.22
N ASP A 331 15.04 22.72 8.97
CA ASP A 331 14.89 23.51 10.19
C ASP A 331 15.55 22.79 11.37
N TRP A 332 16.28 23.55 12.20
CA TRP A 332 16.97 23.02 13.38
C TRP A 332 16.24 23.39 14.67
N TYR A 333 16.44 22.60 15.72
CA TYR A 333 15.85 22.83 17.03
C TYR A 333 16.17 24.23 17.58
N VAL A 334 15.11 24.98 17.92
CA VAL A 334 15.21 26.28 18.61
C VAL A 334 14.58 26.16 20.00
N THR A 335 15.38 26.35 21.04
CA THR A 335 14.90 26.28 22.43
C THR A 335 13.82 27.34 22.70
N SER A 336 12.61 26.89 23.06
CA SER A 336 11.49 27.75 23.44
C SER A 336 11.29 27.74 24.96
N TYR A 337 11.39 28.91 25.59
CA TYR A 337 11.08 29.06 27.02
C TYR A 337 9.56 29.25 27.21
N LYS A 338 8.81 28.16 27.39
CA LYS A 338 7.37 28.21 27.73
C LYS A 338 7.20 28.60 29.22
N THR A 339 7.20 29.90 29.56
CA THR A 339 6.70 30.35 30.87
C THR A 339 5.22 30.00 31.00
N GLN A 340 4.82 29.30 32.07
CA GLN A 340 3.43 28.86 32.26
C GLN A 340 2.49 30.09 32.35
N LYS A 341 1.64 30.26 31.33
CA LYS A 341 0.71 31.39 31.24
C LYS A 341 -0.41 31.20 32.25
N LYS A 342 -0.56 32.14 33.19
CA LYS A 342 -1.80 32.27 33.97
C LYS A 342 -2.90 32.78 33.05
N ILE A 343 -4.00 32.04 32.95
CA ILE A 343 -5.16 32.45 32.14
C ILE A 343 -6.25 33.07 33.02
N THR A 344 -6.90 34.11 32.52
CA THR A 344 -8.02 34.78 33.21
C THR A 344 -9.36 34.22 32.77
N SER A 345 -9.49 33.82 31.50
CA SER A 345 -10.64 33.11 30.96
C SER A 345 -10.54 31.61 31.27
N GLY A 346 -11.68 30.97 31.55
CA GLY A 346 -11.78 29.51 31.66
C GLY A 346 -11.75 28.80 30.31
N GLU A 347 -11.77 29.54 29.21
CA GLU A 347 -11.73 29.03 27.84
C GLU A 347 -10.29 29.04 27.29
N ARG A 348 -9.90 27.95 26.63
CA ARG A 348 -8.59 27.76 25.99
C ARG A 348 -8.77 26.98 24.68
N ASN A 349 -8.15 27.45 23.61
CA ASN A 349 -8.00 26.67 22.38
C ASN A 349 -6.72 25.84 22.42
N VAL A 350 -6.82 24.58 22.02
CA VAL A 350 -5.73 23.61 21.97
C VAL A 350 -5.65 23.06 20.55
N THR A 351 -4.50 23.28 19.91
CA THR A 351 -4.18 22.69 18.61
C THR A 351 -3.37 21.43 18.83
N LEU A 352 -3.79 20.32 18.22
CA LEU A 352 -3.14 19.01 18.32
C LEU A 352 -2.65 18.59 16.93
N THR A 353 -1.41 18.11 16.85
CA THR A 353 -0.83 17.52 15.63
C THR A 353 0.12 16.38 15.98
N LEU A 354 0.14 15.32 15.18
CA LEU A 354 0.99 14.15 15.46
C LEU A 354 2.48 14.43 15.21
N SER A 355 2.83 15.55 14.60
CA SER A 355 4.22 15.99 14.42
C SER A 355 4.80 16.75 15.62
N ASP A 356 3.96 17.16 16.59
CA ASP A 356 4.43 17.86 17.80
C ASP A 356 4.85 16.85 18.88
N GLU A 357 6.03 17.02 19.46
CA GLU A 357 6.62 16.11 20.45
C GLU A 357 5.71 15.94 21.68
N ASP A 358 5.00 17.01 22.09
CA ASP A 358 4.09 16.99 23.24
C ASP A 358 2.87 16.08 23.01
N THR A 359 2.52 15.79 21.74
CA THR A 359 1.32 15.00 21.36
C THR A 359 1.64 13.77 20.50
N GLU A 360 2.89 13.56 20.08
CA GLU A 360 3.34 12.42 19.28
C GLU A 360 2.96 11.07 19.91
N TYR A 361 3.03 10.98 21.24
CA TYR A 361 2.68 9.75 21.98
C TYR A 361 1.24 9.27 21.68
N MET A 362 0.32 10.17 21.31
CA MET A 362 -1.06 9.83 20.94
C MET A 362 -1.15 8.99 19.67
N ASN A 363 -0.11 8.97 18.82
CA ASN A 363 0.00 8.05 17.68
C ASN A 363 -0.03 6.58 18.12
N GLY A 364 0.28 6.30 19.39
CA GLY A 364 0.16 4.98 19.99
C GLY A 364 -1.28 4.53 20.30
N HIS A 365 -2.26 5.44 20.29
CA HIS A 365 -3.66 5.17 20.66
C HIS A 365 -4.52 4.91 19.41
N ILE A 366 -4.26 3.77 18.76
CA ILE A 366 -4.96 3.37 17.54
C ILE A 366 -6.10 2.40 17.89
N ILE A 367 -7.33 2.77 17.52
CA ILE A 367 -8.53 1.96 17.71
C ILE A 367 -9.21 1.79 16.35
N ASP A 368 -9.41 0.55 15.94
CA ASP A 368 -10.02 0.15 14.67
C ASP A 368 -9.42 0.88 13.44
N GLY A 369 -8.08 0.99 13.42
CA GLY A 369 -7.29 1.58 12.34
C GLY A 369 -7.20 3.12 12.35
N LYS A 370 -7.80 3.79 13.34
CA LYS A 370 -7.77 5.25 13.51
C LYS A 370 -7.01 5.65 14.75
N THR A 371 -6.19 6.70 14.63
CA THR A 371 -5.58 7.36 15.79
C THR A 371 -6.64 8.22 16.47
N LEU A 372 -7.16 7.77 17.61
CA LEU A 372 -8.18 8.50 18.36
C LEU A 372 -7.52 9.23 19.54
N ILE A 373 -8.01 10.42 19.89
CA ILE A 373 -7.62 11.06 21.16
C ILE A 373 -8.05 10.13 22.30
N PRO A 374 -7.14 9.73 23.21
CA PRO A 374 -7.49 8.91 24.37
C PRO A 374 -8.55 9.61 25.22
N ALA A 375 -9.47 8.86 25.82
CA ALA A 375 -10.50 9.41 26.70
C ALA A 375 -9.88 10.29 27.81
N ILE A 376 -8.78 9.83 28.40
CA ILE A 376 -8.02 10.58 29.41
C ILE A 376 -7.33 11.81 28.82
N GLY A 377 -7.01 11.84 27.53
CA GLY A 377 -6.41 13.00 26.86
C GLY A 377 -7.28 14.26 27.01
N TYR A 378 -8.60 14.13 26.86
CA TYR A 378 -9.54 15.23 27.09
C TYR A 378 -9.53 15.71 28.55
N LEU A 379 -9.45 14.77 29.50
CA LEU A 379 -9.40 15.10 30.92
C LEU A 379 -8.08 15.77 31.30
N ALA A 380 -6.96 15.36 30.71
CA ALA A 380 -5.67 16.00 30.89
C ALA A 380 -5.70 17.45 30.39
N MET A 381 -6.32 17.72 29.24
CA MET A 381 -6.49 19.09 28.75
C MET A 381 -7.35 19.96 29.70
N ALA A 382 -8.41 19.41 30.27
CA ALA A 382 -9.23 20.09 31.30
C ALA A 382 -8.43 20.32 32.60
N TRP A 383 -7.62 19.34 33.02
CA TRP A 383 -6.74 19.44 34.18
C TRP A 383 -5.65 20.49 34.01
N GLU A 384 -5.01 20.53 32.86
CA GLU A 384 -4.06 21.58 32.48
C GLU A 384 -4.70 22.97 32.55
N THR A 385 -5.92 23.10 32.02
CA THR A 385 -6.67 24.37 32.04
C THR A 385 -6.98 24.79 33.49
N MET A 386 -7.34 23.84 34.35
CA MET A 386 -7.50 24.08 35.79
C MET A 386 -6.19 24.54 36.45
N GLY A 387 -5.06 23.94 36.09
CA GLY A 387 -3.74 24.38 36.57
C GLY A 387 -3.38 25.79 36.12
N MET A 388 -3.64 26.12 34.86
CA MET A 388 -3.42 27.47 34.31
C MET A 388 -4.29 28.54 35.00
N LEU A 389 -5.53 28.22 35.39
CA LEU A 389 -6.41 29.12 36.13
C LEU A 389 -5.86 29.43 37.53
N HIS A 390 -5.19 28.46 38.15
CA HIS A 390 -4.61 28.55 39.48
C HIS A 390 -3.12 28.95 39.49
N ALA A 391 -2.49 29.06 38.31
CA ALA A 391 -1.05 29.30 38.15
C ALA A 391 -0.17 28.22 38.82
N GLU A 392 -0.61 26.96 38.78
CA GLU A 392 0.13 25.80 39.25
C GLU A 392 0.29 24.78 38.11
N MET A 393 1.34 23.95 38.14
CA MET A 393 1.47 22.84 37.20
C MET A 393 0.40 21.79 37.48
N HIS A 394 -0.27 21.30 36.43
CA HIS A 394 -1.30 20.28 36.60
C HIS A 394 -0.73 19.02 37.27
N THR A 395 0.53 18.66 36.98
CA THR A 395 1.25 17.53 37.58
C THR A 395 1.46 17.64 39.10
N GLU A 396 1.28 18.82 39.68
CA GLU A 396 1.37 19.08 41.13
C GLU A 396 -0.01 19.21 41.79
N LEU A 397 -1.06 19.41 40.99
CA LEU A 397 -2.42 19.64 41.44
C LEU A 397 -3.22 18.34 41.58
N SER A 398 -3.55 17.97 42.81
CA SER A 398 -4.48 16.86 43.06
C SER A 398 -5.92 17.27 42.76
N VAL A 399 -6.62 16.47 41.95
CA VAL A 399 -7.95 16.80 41.42
C VAL A 399 -8.90 15.62 41.52
N VAL A 400 -10.20 15.93 41.52
CA VAL A 400 -11.27 14.96 41.36
C VAL A 400 -12.10 15.33 40.13
N PHE A 401 -12.34 14.34 39.27
CA PHE A 401 -13.32 14.42 38.20
C PHE A 401 -14.61 13.71 38.62
N GLU A 402 -15.76 14.29 38.30
CA GLU A 402 -17.09 13.75 38.62
C GLU A 402 -18.01 13.82 37.39
N ASP A 403 -18.85 12.81 37.22
CA ASP A 403 -19.87 12.70 36.16
C ASP A 403 -19.36 13.00 34.74
N VAL A 404 -18.20 12.42 34.41
CA VAL A 404 -17.59 12.57 33.09
C VAL A 404 -18.38 11.76 32.07
N THR A 405 -18.76 12.41 30.97
CA THR A 405 -19.44 11.79 29.82
C THR A 405 -18.66 12.08 28.54
N PHE A 406 -18.25 11.02 27.85
CA PHE A 406 -17.65 11.06 26.52
C PHE A 406 -18.75 10.88 25.47
N ILE A 407 -19.04 11.94 24.73
CA ILE A 407 -20.13 12.01 23.75
C ILE A 407 -19.66 11.44 22.41
N ARG A 408 -18.43 11.77 22.00
CA ARG A 408 -17.80 11.27 20.77
C ARG A 408 -16.29 11.20 20.91
N ALA A 409 -15.66 10.34 20.11
CA ALA A 409 -14.21 10.29 19.97
C ALA A 409 -13.76 11.16 18.78
N THR A 410 -12.61 11.81 18.92
CA THR A 410 -11.99 12.62 17.86
C THR A 410 -10.83 11.86 17.24
N HIS A 411 -10.76 11.81 15.91
CA HIS A 411 -9.69 11.18 15.16
C HIS A 411 -8.63 12.20 14.76
N ILE A 412 -7.37 11.97 15.12
CA ILE A 412 -6.22 12.81 14.71
C ILE A 412 -5.73 12.34 13.33
N PRO A 413 -5.77 13.20 12.29
CA PRO A 413 -5.25 12.83 10.98
C PRO A 413 -3.72 12.67 11.03
N LYS A 414 -3.18 11.82 10.16
CA LYS A 414 -1.72 11.61 10.03
C LYS A 414 -1.00 12.90 9.60
N GLU A 415 -1.64 13.67 8.74
CA GLU A 415 -1.18 14.97 8.26
C GLU A 415 -2.25 16.00 8.57
N GLY A 416 -1.87 17.12 9.19
CA GLY A 416 -2.77 18.21 9.56
C GLY A 416 -2.86 18.44 11.08
N GLU A 417 -3.78 19.32 11.46
CA GLU A 417 -4.02 19.73 12.84
C GLU A 417 -5.50 19.62 13.20
N ILE A 418 -5.77 19.48 14.50
CA ILE A 418 -7.12 19.55 15.09
C ILE A 418 -7.16 20.65 16.11
N GLN A 419 -8.26 21.42 16.09
CA GLN A 419 -8.50 22.46 17.08
C GLN A 419 -9.63 22.05 18.01
N LEU A 420 -9.33 22.03 19.31
CA LEU A 420 -10.28 21.79 20.38
C LEU A 420 -10.40 23.04 21.24
N THR A 421 -11.61 23.33 21.70
CA THR A 421 -11.86 24.38 22.69
C THR A 421 -12.20 23.73 24.02
N VAL A 422 -11.39 23.99 25.03
CA VAL A 422 -11.55 23.51 26.41
C VAL A 422 -12.08 24.65 27.25
N MET A 423 -13.20 24.43 27.93
CA MET A 423 -13.83 25.40 28.81
C MET A 423 -13.94 24.82 30.22
N VAL A 424 -13.51 25.57 31.24
CA VAL A 424 -13.65 25.23 32.66
C VAL A 424 -14.29 26.39 33.41
N GLN A 425 -15.46 26.16 34.00
CA GLN A 425 -16.18 27.15 34.80
C GLN A 425 -15.60 27.27 36.21
N LYS A 426 -15.03 28.43 36.57
CA LYS A 426 -14.34 28.66 37.86
C LYS A 426 -15.20 28.38 39.11
N GLY A 427 -16.50 28.64 39.06
CA GLY A 427 -17.39 28.53 40.23
C GLY A 427 -17.86 27.09 40.47
N THR A 428 -18.34 26.43 39.41
CA THR A 428 -18.95 25.09 39.49
C THR A 428 -17.95 23.96 39.25
N GLY A 429 -16.80 24.25 38.63
CA GLY A 429 -15.87 23.23 38.14
C GLY A 429 -16.37 22.48 36.91
N ARG A 430 -17.53 22.86 36.34
CA ARG A 430 -18.05 22.23 35.12
C ARG A 430 -17.09 22.49 33.96
N PHE A 431 -16.67 21.43 33.28
CA PHE A 431 -15.86 21.54 32.09
C PHE A 431 -16.55 20.96 30.86
N GLU A 432 -16.16 21.47 29.71
CA GLU A 432 -16.61 21.02 28.40
C GLU A 432 -15.45 21.12 27.42
N VAL A 433 -15.25 20.08 26.62
CA VAL A 433 -14.33 20.08 25.49
C VAL A 433 -15.16 20.00 24.22
N THR A 434 -14.96 20.93 23.30
CA THR A 434 -15.69 21.00 22.02
C THR A 434 -14.73 20.97 20.84
N GLU A 435 -15.21 20.47 19.70
CA GLU A 435 -14.59 20.63 18.38
C GLU A 435 -15.65 21.19 17.45
N ASN A 436 -15.36 22.31 16.79
CA ASN A 436 -16.31 23.02 15.91
C ASN A 436 -17.67 23.27 16.58
N SER A 437 -17.67 23.74 17.83
CA SER A 437 -18.87 23.98 18.66
C SER A 437 -19.68 22.74 19.04
N SER A 438 -19.22 21.53 18.71
CA SER A 438 -19.87 20.28 19.11
C SER A 438 -19.17 19.69 20.34
N ALA A 439 -19.93 19.41 21.38
CA ALA A 439 -19.43 18.80 22.62
C ALA A 439 -18.83 17.41 22.38
N ILE A 440 -17.64 17.19 22.95
CA ILE A 440 -16.89 15.93 22.90
C ILE A 440 -16.95 15.26 24.26
N VAL A 441 -16.64 16.01 25.30
CA VAL A 441 -16.59 15.54 26.69
C VAL A 441 -17.16 16.62 27.58
N THR A 442 -17.96 16.21 28.55
CA THR A 442 -18.46 17.07 29.61
C THR A 442 -18.25 16.40 30.97
N GLY A 443 -18.16 17.20 32.03
CA GLY A 443 -18.08 16.69 33.40
C GLY A 443 -17.76 17.81 34.39
N PHE A 444 -17.34 17.42 35.59
CA PHE A 444 -16.88 18.33 36.63
C PHE A 444 -15.44 18.03 37.01
N ILE A 445 -14.66 19.08 37.30
CA ILE A 445 -13.30 19.00 37.84
C ILE A 445 -13.18 19.95 39.04
N ARG A 446 -12.60 19.45 40.13
CA ARG A 446 -12.30 20.26 41.33
C ARG A 446 -10.94 19.92 41.92
N ILE A 447 -10.27 20.95 42.45
CA ILE A 447 -9.02 20.79 43.20
C ILE A 447 -9.34 20.30 44.60
N VAL A 448 -8.58 19.31 45.08
CA VAL A 448 -8.81 18.71 46.41
C VAL A 448 -7.58 18.87 47.30
N LYS A 449 -7.80 19.39 48.50
CA LYS A 449 -6.73 19.58 49.50
C LYS A 449 -6.35 18.28 50.23
N ASN A 450 -7.32 17.38 50.44
CA ASN A 450 -7.11 16.09 51.09
C ASN A 450 -7.68 14.93 50.23
N PRO A 451 -6.96 14.50 49.18
CA PRO A 451 -7.45 13.46 48.26
C PRO A 451 -7.72 12.11 48.94
N ALA A 452 -7.09 11.83 50.08
CA ALA A 452 -7.30 10.58 50.81
C ALA A 452 -8.75 10.40 51.30
N GLN A 453 -9.47 11.49 51.61
CA GLN A 453 -10.89 11.44 52.01
C GLN A 453 -11.82 11.14 50.84
N GLU A 454 -11.37 11.33 49.61
CA GLU A 454 -12.16 11.09 48.40
C GLU A 454 -12.06 9.64 47.90
N LYS A 455 -11.03 8.92 48.35
CA LYS A 455 -10.69 7.53 47.99
C LYS A 455 -11.37 6.51 48.88
N ILE A 456 -11.42 5.26 48.44
CA ILE A 456 -11.90 4.15 49.26
C ILE A 456 -10.85 3.92 50.37
N PRO A 457 -11.26 3.92 51.65
CA PRO A 457 -10.35 3.57 52.74
C PRO A 457 -9.73 2.20 52.50
N ALA A 458 -8.40 2.09 52.63
CA ALA A 458 -7.68 0.85 52.42
C ALA A 458 -8.21 -0.32 53.28
N ALA A 459 -8.77 -0.02 54.47
CA ALA A 459 -9.38 -1.01 55.35
C ALA A 459 -10.67 -1.66 54.81
N LEU A 460 -11.28 -1.10 53.77
CA LEU A 460 -12.46 -1.66 53.09
C LEU A 460 -12.11 -2.41 51.80
N LEU A 461 -10.86 -2.33 51.34
CA LEU A 461 -10.41 -3.10 50.20
C LEU A 461 -10.25 -4.56 50.64
N PRO A 462 -10.77 -5.54 49.87
CA PRO A 462 -10.55 -6.94 50.17
C PRO A 462 -9.05 -7.24 50.16
N GLU A 463 -8.64 -8.23 50.96
CA GLU A 463 -7.26 -8.74 50.90
C GLU A 463 -6.96 -9.25 49.50
N ASP A 464 -5.70 -9.15 49.10
CA ASP A 464 -5.24 -9.51 47.76
C ASP A 464 -5.61 -10.97 47.45
N ASP A 465 -6.51 -11.18 46.47
CA ASP A 465 -6.87 -12.51 46.00
C ASP A 465 -5.60 -13.19 45.47
N GLU A 466 -5.37 -14.48 45.78
CA GLU A 466 -4.21 -15.27 45.29
C GLU A 466 -4.23 -15.51 43.76
N GLU A 467 -4.88 -14.65 42.98
CA GLU A 467 -4.98 -14.77 41.52
C GLU A 467 -3.63 -14.46 40.86
N GLU A 468 -3.13 -15.44 40.09
CA GLU A 468 -1.84 -15.30 39.39
C GLU A 468 -1.95 -14.42 38.13
N GLU A 469 -0.94 -13.56 37.94
CA GLU A 469 -0.77 -12.72 36.75
C GLU A 469 -0.15 -13.51 35.58
N VAL A 470 -0.94 -14.41 35.01
CA VAL A 470 -0.48 -15.34 33.96
C VAL A 470 -0.28 -14.70 32.58
N MET A 471 -0.86 -13.53 32.30
CA MET A 471 -0.75 -12.86 31.00
C MET A 471 0.41 -11.88 31.00
N ASN A 472 1.32 -11.99 30.03
CA ASN A 472 2.36 -10.99 29.79
C ASN A 472 1.91 -9.92 28.78
N THR A 473 2.72 -8.89 28.57
CA THR A 473 2.46 -7.79 27.62
C THR A 473 2.07 -8.28 26.22
N LYS A 474 2.70 -9.34 25.70
CA LYS A 474 2.39 -9.85 24.36
C LYS A 474 1.00 -10.48 24.31
N ASP A 475 0.63 -11.22 25.34
CA ASP A 475 -0.68 -11.89 25.44
C ASP A 475 -1.81 -10.87 25.58
N ILE A 476 -1.62 -9.86 26.44
CA ILE A 476 -2.60 -8.80 26.69
C ILE A 476 -2.89 -8.02 25.40
N TYR A 477 -1.86 -7.49 24.74
CA TYR A 477 -2.05 -6.68 23.54
C TYR A 477 -2.38 -7.51 22.29
N LYS A 478 -2.16 -8.83 22.32
CA LYS A 478 -2.73 -9.74 21.32
C LYS A 478 -4.24 -9.84 21.49
N GLU A 479 -4.73 -10.05 22.72
CA GLU A 479 -6.16 -10.13 23.02
C GLU A 479 -6.87 -8.82 22.67
N LEU A 480 -6.35 -7.69 23.12
CA LEU A 480 -6.90 -6.37 22.76
C LEU A 480 -6.89 -6.13 21.24
N ARG A 481 -5.82 -6.53 20.54
CA ARG A 481 -5.77 -6.40 19.07
C ARG A 481 -6.82 -7.25 18.35
N LEU A 482 -7.14 -8.44 18.85
CA LEU A 482 -8.21 -9.29 18.28
C LEU A 482 -9.59 -8.63 18.41
N ARG A 483 -9.82 -7.85 19.48
CA ARG A 483 -11.05 -7.07 19.69
C ARG A 483 -11.11 -5.79 18.85
N GLY A 484 -9.95 -5.26 18.42
CA GLY A 484 -9.85 -4.09 17.52
C GLY A 484 -8.96 -2.96 18.03
N TYR A 485 -8.32 -3.10 19.19
CA TYR A 485 -7.39 -2.12 19.73
C TYR A 485 -5.97 -2.34 19.19
N GLN A 486 -5.46 -1.45 18.33
CA GLN A 486 -4.09 -1.53 17.81
C GLN A 486 -3.13 -0.64 18.60
N TYR A 487 -3.20 -0.68 19.93
CA TYR A 487 -2.30 0.08 20.80
C TYR A 487 -0.83 -0.15 20.45
N SER A 488 -0.03 0.92 20.50
CA SER A 488 1.42 0.88 20.27
C SER A 488 2.15 1.94 21.12
N GLY A 489 3.48 1.90 21.11
CA GLY A 489 4.30 2.84 21.90
C GLY A 489 3.96 2.82 23.41
N MET A 490 3.84 4.01 24.00
CA MET A 490 3.57 4.19 25.44
C MET A 490 2.20 3.67 25.89
N PHE A 491 1.25 3.44 24.97
CA PHE A 491 -0.04 2.83 25.32
C PHE A 491 0.06 1.32 25.59
N ARG A 492 1.24 0.72 25.37
CA ARG A 492 1.53 -0.68 25.71
C ARG A 492 2.27 -0.84 27.05
N SER A 493 1.76 -0.19 28.09
CA SER A 493 2.43 -0.11 29.39
C SER A 493 1.96 -1.17 30.40
N LEU A 494 0.86 -1.88 30.15
CA LEU A 494 0.41 -3.00 30.97
C LEU A 494 1.35 -4.21 30.76
N LYS A 495 2.18 -4.48 31.76
CA LYS A 495 3.25 -5.48 31.71
C LYS A 495 2.76 -6.89 31.97
N SER A 496 1.84 -7.01 32.91
CA SER A 496 1.22 -8.27 33.30
C SER A 496 -0.24 -8.07 33.70
N ALA A 497 -1.04 -9.13 33.61
CA ALA A 497 -2.43 -9.15 34.06
C ALA A 497 -2.89 -10.57 34.45
N SER A 498 -3.86 -10.67 35.36
CA SER A 498 -4.58 -11.90 35.64
C SER A 498 -5.58 -12.23 34.53
N LYS A 499 -6.01 -13.50 34.44
CA LYS A 499 -6.93 -13.97 33.39
C LYS A 499 -8.28 -13.26 33.47
N SER A 500 -8.74 -12.91 34.67
CA SER A 500 -10.00 -12.20 34.88
C SER A 500 -9.92 -10.69 34.60
N GLY A 501 -8.71 -10.16 34.39
CA GLY A 501 -8.44 -8.72 34.28
C GLY A 501 -8.59 -7.97 35.61
N ASN A 502 -8.56 -8.66 36.75
CA ASN A 502 -8.72 -8.03 38.07
C ASN A 502 -7.41 -7.48 38.64
N LYS A 503 -6.25 -8.02 38.24
CA LYS A 503 -4.94 -7.66 38.79
C LYS A 503 -3.90 -7.53 37.68
N GLY A 504 -2.91 -6.66 37.84
CA GLY A 504 -1.80 -6.54 36.90
C GLY A 504 -0.79 -5.48 37.30
N HIS A 505 0.19 -5.22 36.42
CA HIS A 505 1.20 -4.18 36.63
C HIS A 505 1.31 -3.22 35.43
N ILE A 506 1.29 -1.92 35.69
CA ILE A 506 1.43 -0.86 34.68
C ILE A 506 2.79 -0.17 34.84
N ALA A 507 3.59 -0.14 33.77
CA ALA A 507 4.83 0.62 33.73
C ALA A 507 4.56 2.13 33.63
N TRP A 508 5.25 2.92 34.44
CA TRP A 508 5.17 4.38 34.43
C TRP A 508 6.16 4.99 33.44
N MET A 509 5.64 5.60 32.38
CA MET A 509 6.43 6.20 31.29
C MET A 509 6.52 7.74 31.38
N GLY A 510 6.22 8.33 32.55
CA GLY A 510 6.23 9.79 32.71
C GLY A 510 5.02 10.52 32.10
N ASN A 511 3.98 9.79 31.67
CA ASN A 511 2.81 10.35 31.01
C ASN A 511 1.52 9.89 31.71
N TRP A 512 0.75 10.85 32.24
CA TRP A 512 -0.49 10.57 32.96
C TRP A 512 -1.59 10.01 32.06
N VAL A 513 -1.68 10.47 30.81
CA VAL A 513 -2.72 10.03 29.87
C VAL A 513 -2.57 8.55 29.59
N THR A 514 -1.35 8.09 29.31
CA THR A 514 -1.10 6.66 29.05
C THR A 514 -1.30 5.81 30.30
N PHE A 515 -0.88 6.28 31.48
CA PHE A 515 -1.03 5.54 32.73
C PHE A 515 -2.51 5.28 33.08
N LEU A 516 -3.35 6.31 33.08
CA LEU A 516 -4.77 6.15 33.36
C LEU A 516 -5.49 5.38 32.23
N ASP A 517 -5.08 5.54 30.98
CA ASP A 517 -5.64 4.74 29.88
C ASP A 517 -5.34 3.25 30.07
N ASN A 518 -4.15 2.88 30.54
CA ASN A 518 -3.82 1.49 30.87
C ASN A 518 -4.66 0.92 32.03
N MET A 519 -5.11 1.78 32.98
CA MET A 519 -6.10 1.38 33.98
C MET A 519 -7.47 1.07 33.34
N LEU A 520 -7.88 1.81 32.30
CA LEU A 520 -9.09 1.50 31.54
C LEU A 520 -8.90 0.22 30.71
N GLN A 521 -7.72 0.00 30.13
CA GLN A 521 -7.40 -1.19 29.32
C GLN A 521 -7.51 -2.48 30.13
N ILE A 522 -7.02 -2.54 31.37
CA ILE A 522 -7.14 -3.76 32.19
C ILE A 522 -8.58 -4.09 32.56
N MET A 523 -9.40 -3.07 32.84
CA MET A 523 -10.84 -3.26 33.10
C MET A 523 -11.56 -3.74 31.84
N ILE A 524 -11.24 -3.19 30.66
CA ILE A 524 -11.77 -3.66 29.36
C ILE A 524 -11.32 -5.10 29.07
N LEU A 525 -10.07 -5.45 29.39
CA LEU A 525 -9.54 -6.80 29.22
C LEU A 525 -10.37 -7.82 30.01
N GLY A 526 -10.77 -7.45 31.23
CA GLY A 526 -11.60 -8.27 32.12
C GLY A 526 -13.07 -8.43 31.73
N ILE A 527 -13.54 -7.75 30.67
CA ILE A 527 -14.88 -7.96 30.09
C ILE A 527 -14.82 -9.21 29.19
N ASP A 528 -15.67 -10.19 29.49
CA ASP A 528 -15.80 -11.41 28.69
C ASP A 528 -16.58 -11.13 27.40
N THR A 529 -15.86 -10.66 26.37
CA THR A 529 -16.44 -10.27 25.08
C THR A 529 -15.39 -10.26 23.97
N LYS A 530 -15.86 -10.41 22.73
CA LYS A 530 -15.05 -10.19 21.51
C LYS A 530 -15.33 -8.84 20.85
N ALA A 531 -16.27 -8.06 21.39
CA ALA A 531 -16.62 -6.76 20.84
C ALA A 531 -15.59 -5.69 21.21
N LEU A 532 -15.55 -4.63 20.41
CA LEU A 532 -14.73 -3.45 20.65
C LEU A 532 -15.49 -2.48 21.56
N PHE A 533 -14.94 -2.17 22.74
CA PHE A 533 -15.53 -1.26 23.72
C PHE A 533 -14.79 0.08 23.79
N VAL A 534 -15.51 1.17 24.03
CA VAL A 534 -14.90 2.47 24.35
C VAL A 534 -15.53 3.04 25.62
N PRO A 535 -14.74 3.73 26.48
CA PRO A 535 -15.28 4.42 27.64
C PRO A 535 -16.27 5.52 27.21
N THR A 536 -17.46 5.53 27.81
CA THR A 536 -18.48 6.56 27.56
C THR A 536 -18.86 7.34 28.79
N LYS A 537 -18.73 6.76 29.99
CA LYS A 537 -18.94 7.49 31.24
C LYS A 537 -17.94 7.07 32.30
N ILE A 538 -17.54 8.03 33.14
CA ILE A 538 -16.79 7.77 34.37
C ILE A 538 -17.44 8.57 35.48
N ARG A 539 -17.95 7.88 36.51
CA ARG A 539 -18.61 8.52 37.65
C ARG A 539 -17.64 9.38 38.45
N LYS A 540 -16.46 8.86 38.78
CA LYS A 540 -15.48 9.56 39.61
C LYS A 540 -14.05 9.17 39.28
N ILE A 541 -13.14 10.14 39.22
CA ILE A 541 -11.69 9.88 39.19
C ILE A 541 -11.04 10.72 40.29
N VAL A 542 -10.23 10.10 41.13
CA VAL A 542 -9.43 10.80 42.15
C VAL A 542 -7.96 10.67 41.78
N ILE A 543 -7.31 11.80 41.52
CA ILE A 543 -5.87 11.87 41.21
C ILE A 543 -5.14 12.54 42.36
N ASP A 544 -4.38 11.75 43.12
CA ASP A 544 -3.48 12.23 44.16
C ASP A 544 -2.04 12.26 43.62
N THR A 545 -1.64 13.42 43.10
CA THR A 545 -0.32 13.65 42.51
C THR A 545 0.80 13.44 43.53
N LYS A 546 0.59 13.85 44.77
CA LYS A 546 1.59 13.78 45.85
C LYS A 546 1.82 12.34 46.27
N LEU A 547 0.76 11.57 46.49
CA LEU A 547 0.88 10.15 46.78
C LEU A 547 1.53 9.40 45.62
N HIS A 548 1.11 9.67 44.37
CA HIS A 548 1.70 9.02 43.21
C HIS A 548 3.21 9.28 43.12
N GLN A 549 3.66 10.54 43.30
CA GLN A 549 5.09 10.87 43.33
C GLN A 549 5.85 10.19 44.49
N GLN A 550 5.23 10.07 45.67
CA GLN A 550 5.83 9.35 46.80
C GLN A 550 6.04 7.86 46.47
N GLU A 551 5.06 7.22 45.82
CA GLU A 551 5.19 5.83 45.36
C GLU A 551 6.25 5.70 44.26
N ILE A 552 6.32 6.61 43.29
CA ILE A 552 7.40 6.62 42.27
C ILE A 552 8.79 6.60 42.92
N ARG A 553 8.99 7.36 44.01
CA ARG A 553 10.28 7.44 44.71
C ARG A 553 10.67 6.14 45.42
N LYS A 554 9.71 5.26 45.71
CA LYS A 554 9.95 3.94 46.31
C LYS A 554 10.34 2.89 45.27
N LEU A 555 10.00 3.10 44.00
CA LEU A 555 10.23 2.16 42.91
C LEU A 555 11.64 2.30 42.31
N ASN A 556 12.18 1.18 41.82
CA ASN A 556 13.47 1.16 41.12
C ASN A 556 13.38 2.04 39.85
N PRO A 557 14.32 3.00 39.62
CA PRO A 557 14.35 3.80 38.40
C PRO A 557 14.35 3.00 37.09
N GLU A 558 14.95 1.81 37.09
CA GLU A 558 15.03 0.95 35.89
C GLU A 558 13.75 0.13 35.64
N ASP A 559 12.88 0.00 36.65
CA ASP A 559 11.66 -0.82 36.55
C ASP A 559 10.49 -0.23 37.37
N ARG A 560 10.04 0.97 36.98
CA ARG A 560 8.93 1.66 37.64
C ARG A 560 7.59 1.06 37.22
N GLN A 561 7.13 0.06 37.95
CA GLN A 561 5.81 -0.56 37.74
C GLN A 561 4.89 -0.32 38.94
N PHE A 562 3.62 -0.08 38.64
CA PHE A 562 2.55 0.06 39.63
C PHE A 562 1.62 -1.13 39.56
N ALA A 563 1.35 -1.75 40.71
CA ALA A 563 0.26 -2.70 40.80
C ALA A 563 -1.08 -1.98 40.53
N VAL A 564 -1.91 -2.58 39.68
CA VAL A 564 -3.26 -2.14 39.35
C VAL A 564 -4.26 -3.23 39.74
N HIS A 565 -5.34 -2.83 40.40
CA HIS A 565 -6.41 -3.72 40.83
C HIS A 565 -7.76 -3.19 40.34
N VAL A 566 -8.62 -4.09 39.83
CA VAL A 566 -10.00 -3.85 39.42
C VAL A 566 -10.92 -4.58 40.38
N TYR A 567 -11.58 -3.84 41.26
CA TYR A 567 -12.55 -4.34 42.22
C TYR A 567 -13.95 -4.28 41.60
N LYS A 568 -14.39 -5.38 40.99
CA LYS A 568 -15.68 -5.46 40.27
C LYS A 568 -16.88 -5.12 41.17
N ASP A 569 -16.89 -5.62 42.40
CA ASP A 569 -17.99 -5.39 43.35
C ASP A 569 -18.10 -3.93 43.83
N MET A 570 -16.97 -3.21 43.81
CA MET A 570 -16.92 -1.79 44.17
C MET A 570 -16.97 -0.86 42.94
N ASP A 571 -16.95 -1.43 41.73
CA ASP A 571 -16.86 -0.71 40.45
C ASP A 571 -15.71 0.32 40.49
N ALA A 572 -14.52 -0.15 40.87
CA ALA A 572 -13.34 0.67 41.14
C ALA A 572 -12.04 0.08 40.55
N ILE A 573 -11.17 0.94 40.04
CA ILE A 573 -9.84 0.62 39.54
C ILE A 573 -8.82 1.46 40.30
N ILE A 574 -7.83 0.84 40.94
CA ILE A 574 -6.86 1.52 41.80
C ILE A 574 -5.45 1.20 41.33
N ALA A 575 -4.63 2.23 41.11
CA ALA A 575 -3.20 2.09 40.81
C ALA A 575 -2.42 3.32 41.28
N GLY A 576 -1.42 3.11 42.13
CA GLY A 576 -0.60 4.19 42.71
C GLY A 576 -1.47 5.28 43.36
N GLY A 577 -1.24 6.54 42.99
CA GLY A 577 -2.05 7.67 43.45
C GLY A 577 -3.42 7.86 42.79
N VAL A 578 -3.88 6.96 41.92
CA VAL A 578 -5.12 7.13 41.14
C VAL A 578 -6.19 6.10 41.54
N GLU A 579 -7.43 6.56 41.61
CA GLU A 579 -8.62 5.73 41.76
C GLU A 579 -9.69 6.16 40.74
N ILE A 580 -10.21 5.23 39.95
CA ILE A 580 -11.27 5.44 38.96
C ILE A 580 -12.49 4.62 39.41
N ARG A 581 -13.67 5.23 39.45
CA ARG A 581 -14.92 4.55 39.84
C ARG A 581 -16.01 4.72 38.80
N GLY A 582 -16.87 3.72 38.66
CA GLY A 582 -18.07 3.83 37.84
C GLY A 582 -17.78 3.99 36.37
N VAL A 583 -16.87 3.18 35.82
CA VAL A 583 -16.55 3.26 34.40
C VAL A 583 -17.59 2.49 33.60
N LYS A 584 -18.28 3.19 32.71
CA LYS A 584 -19.13 2.56 31.70
C LYS A 584 -18.41 2.59 30.37
N ALA A 585 -18.25 1.41 29.79
CA ALA A 585 -17.82 1.25 28.42
C ALA A 585 -18.98 0.70 27.57
N THR A 586 -19.05 1.11 26.31
CA THR A 586 -20.06 0.63 25.37
C THR A 586 -19.40 0.00 24.16
N ALA A 587 -19.99 -1.08 23.66
CA ALA A 587 -19.56 -1.69 22.41
C ALA A 587 -19.80 -0.73 21.23
N ILE A 588 -18.82 -0.61 20.35
CA ILE A 588 -18.91 0.13 19.10
C ILE A 588 -18.77 -0.83 17.91
N PRO A 589 -19.50 -0.59 16.81
CA PRO A 589 -19.38 -1.41 15.62
C PRO A 589 -17.99 -1.25 15.02
N ARG A 590 -17.39 -2.36 14.60
CA ARG A 590 -16.15 -2.34 13.84
C ARG A 590 -16.42 -1.92 12.41
N ARG A 591 -15.53 -1.15 11.84
CA ARG A 591 -15.58 -0.76 10.43
C ARG A 591 -15.20 -1.97 9.60
N LEU A 592 -15.91 -2.17 8.50
CA LEU A 592 -15.46 -3.09 7.45
C LEU A 592 -14.12 -2.56 6.94
N THR A 593 -13.07 -3.35 7.10
CA THR A 593 -11.74 -3.03 6.56
C THR A 593 -11.85 -2.97 5.04
N SER A 594 -11.26 -1.94 4.42
CA SER A 594 -11.39 -1.63 2.98
C SER A 594 -10.81 -2.65 2.00
N GLY A 595 -10.42 -3.84 2.48
CA GLY A 595 -9.96 -4.93 1.64
C GLY A 595 -10.92 -6.11 1.77
N ASP A 596 -11.76 -6.31 0.76
CA ASP A 596 -12.51 -7.56 0.62
C ASP A 596 -11.52 -8.68 0.33
N PRO A 597 -11.56 -9.80 1.05
CA PRO A 597 -10.72 -10.94 0.71
C PRO A 597 -11.10 -11.42 -0.68
N VAL A 598 -10.10 -11.54 -1.57
CA VAL A 598 -10.30 -12.17 -2.87
C VAL A 598 -10.45 -13.68 -2.64
N LEU A 599 -11.65 -14.20 -2.85
CA LEU A 599 -11.95 -15.63 -2.70
C LEU A 599 -11.80 -16.32 -4.06
N GLU A 600 -10.96 -17.33 -4.13
CA GLU A 600 -10.69 -18.07 -5.36
C GLU A 600 -10.85 -19.58 -5.17
N GLU A 601 -11.43 -20.25 -6.16
CA GLU A 601 -11.43 -21.70 -6.31
C GLU A 601 -10.17 -22.13 -7.10
N TYR A 602 -9.47 -23.16 -6.61
CA TYR A 602 -8.30 -23.73 -7.30
C TYR A 602 -8.69 -25.01 -8.04
N LYS A 603 -8.81 -24.94 -9.37
CA LYS A 603 -9.33 -26.06 -10.18
C LYS A 603 -8.43 -26.39 -11.37
N PHE A 604 -8.48 -27.65 -11.83
CA PHE A 604 -7.76 -28.08 -13.02
C PHE A 604 -8.40 -27.48 -14.27
N VAL A 605 -7.58 -26.87 -15.12
CA VAL A 605 -8.02 -26.31 -16.41
C VAL A 605 -7.26 -27.02 -17.52
N ALA A 606 -7.99 -27.74 -18.36
CA ALA A 606 -7.45 -28.30 -19.59
C ALA A 606 -7.09 -27.17 -20.55
N HIS A 607 -5.93 -27.30 -21.21
CA HIS A 607 -5.37 -26.24 -22.05
C HIS A 607 -6.08 -26.13 -23.40
N ARG A 608 -6.39 -27.25 -24.05
CA ARG A 608 -6.97 -27.28 -25.40
C ARG A 608 -8.23 -28.13 -25.47
N ASP A 609 -9.24 -27.76 -24.71
CA ASP A 609 -10.55 -28.45 -24.64
C ASP A 609 -11.68 -27.70 -25.34
N ARG A 610 -11.48 -26.42 -25.69
CA ARG A 610 -12.51 -25.50 -26.21
C ARG A 610 -13.75 -25.41 -25.33
N ALA A 611 -13.58 -25.62 -24.02
CA ALA A 611 -14.66 -25.48 -23.06
C ALA A 611 -15.23 -24.05 -23.11
N GLN A 612 -16.54 -23.95 -22.87
CA GLN A 612 -17.23 -22.67 -22.81
C GLN A 612 -16.90 -21.96 -21.48
N VAL A 613 -16.37 -20.74 -21.55
CA VAL A 613 -15.95 -19.89 -20.42
C VAL A 613 -16.31 -18.44 -20.71
N SER A 614 -16.40 -17.60 -19.68
CA SER A 614 -16.58 -16.15 -19.91
C SER A 614 -15.31 -15.51 -20.51
N LEU A 615 -15.44 -14.36 -21.18
CA LEU A 615 -14.28 -13.62 -21.71
C LEU A 615 -13.29 -13.24 -20.60
N LYS A 616 -13.80 -12.78 -19.45
CA LYS A 616 -13.01 -12.43 -18.27
C LYS A 616 -12.26 -13.64 -17.72
N GLU A 617 -12.90 -14.81 -17.65
CA GLU A 617 -12.26 -16.06 -17.24
C GLU A 617 -11.15 -16.46 -18.22
N ALA A 618 -11.38 -16.38 -19.53
CA ALA A 618 -10.37 -16.70 -20.54
C ALA A 618 -9.14 -15.76 -20.47
N ILE A 619 -9.35 -14.47 -20.24
CA ILE A 619 -8.28 -13.48 -20.03
C ILE A 619 -7.53 -13.78 -18.73
N SER A 620 -8.24 -14.11 -17.64
CA SER A 620 -7.63 -14.47 -16.35
C SER A 620 -6.75 -15.71 -16.47
N LEU A 621 -7.25 -16.79 -17.09
CA LEU A 621 -6.48 -18.01 -17.33
C LEU A 621 -5.22 -17.73 -18.17
N SER A 622 -5.36 -16.90 -19.20
CA SER A 622 -4.24 -16.52 -20.07
C SER A 622 -3.17 -15.71 -19.35
N THR A 623 -3.62 -14.76 -18.52
CA THR A 623 -2.75 -13.92 -17.69
C THR A 623 -2.01 -14.75 -16.66
N GLN A 624 -2.68 -15.69 -15.99
CA GLN A 624 -2.06 -16.60 -15.03
C GLN A 624 -0.99 -17.48 -15.68
N ILE A 625 -1.24 -18.03 -16.87
CA ILE A 625 -0.24 -18.84 -17.60
C ILE A 625 0.97 -17.97 -17.99
N MET A 626 0.73 -16.74 -18.45
CA MET A 626 1.81 -15.81 -18.78
C MET A 626 2.65 -15.43 -17.56
N LEU A 627 2.00 -15.15 -16.42
CA LEU A 627 2.67 -14.78 -15.17
C LEU A 627 3.46 -15.94 -14.61
N GLU A 628 2.84 -17.14 -14.68
CA GLU A 628 3.51 -18.37 -14.35
C GLU A 628 4.81 -18.45 -15.15
N TYR A 629 4.84 -18.20 -16.47
CA TYR A 629 6.06 -18.30 -17.26
C TYR A 629 7.14 -17.22 -16.96
N HIS A 630 6.78 -15.93 -16.84
CA HIS A 630 7.76 -14.83 -16.86
C HIS A 630 8.34 -14.40 -15.50
N GLN A 631 7.81 -14.87 -14.36
CA GLN A 631 8.35 -14.61 -13.01
C GLN A 631 8.81 -13.16 -12.77
N THR A 632 7.93 -12.21 -13.03
CA THR A 632 8.23 -10.78 -12.90
C THR A 632 7.13 -10.07 -12.12
N ILE A 633 7.54 -9.13 -11.27
CA ILE A 633 6.63 -8.24 -10.55
C ILE A 633 6.12 -7.10 -11.46
N HIS A 634 6.92 -6.70 -12.45
CA HIS A 634 6.53 -5.66 -13.41
C HIS A 634 5.92 -6.32 -14.64
N VAL A 635 4.64 -6.09 -14.86
CA VAL A 635 3.85 -6.71 -15.92
C VAL A 635 3.44 -5.62 -16.90
N LYS A 636 3.85 -5.78 -18.16
CA LYS A 636 3.47 -4.85 -19.23
C LYS A 636 2.63 -5.59 -20.25
N THR A 637 1.42 -5.10 -20.48
CA THR A 637 0.48 -5.67 -21.44
C THR A 637 -0.01 -4.60 -22.41
N ILE A 638 -0.46 -5.05 -23.58
CA ILE A 638 -1.05 -4.16 -24.58
C ILE A 638 -2.31 -4.77 -25.17
N GLU A 639 -3.34 -3.97 -25.36
CA GLU A 639 -4.51 -4.31 -26.16
C GLU A 639 -4.51 -3.53 -27.47
N LEU A 640 -4.77 -4.22 -28.58
CA LEU A 640 -4.78 -3.69 -29.94
C LEU A 640 -6.21 -3.69 -30.48
N ILE A 641 -6.71 -2.50 -30.83
CA ILE A 641 -8.04 -2.30 -31.42
C ILE A 641 -7.88 -1.44 -32.69
N ASP A 642 -8.42 -1.91 -33.82
CA ASP A 642 -8.48 -1.17 -35.10
C ASP A 642 -9.88 -0.64 -35.38
N ASP A 643 -10.01 0.32 -36.32
CA ASP A 643 -11.31 0.82 -36.82
C ASP A 643 -12.24 -0.29 -37.34
N SER A 644 -11.66 -1.40 -37.84
CA SER A 644 -12.43 -2.55 -38.34
C SER A 644 -12.95 -3.50 -37.26
N ASP A 645 -12.48 -3.35 -36.02
CA ASP A 645 -12.93 -4.18 -34.90
C ASP A 645 -14.26 -3.69 -34.36
N ASP A 646 -15.24 -4.58 -34.23
CA ASP A 646 -16.55 -4.30 -33.65
C ASP A 646 -16.53 -4.71 -32.16
N VAL A 647 -16.19 -3.75 -31.30
CA VAL A 647 -15.95 -3.92 -29.85
C VAL A 647 -16.51 -2.73 -29.09
N THR A 648 -17.34 -3.05 -28.10
CA THR A 648 -17.90 -2.13 -27.11
C THR A 648 -17.02 -2.06 -25.86
N GLU A 649 -17.18 -1.03 -25.05
CA GLU A 649 -16.35 -0.78 -23.85
C GLU A 649 -16.37 -1.95 -22.85
N ASP A 650 -17.52 -2.61 -22.67
CA ASP A 650 -17.70 -3.76 -21.77
C ASP A 650 -16.96 -5.03 -22.23
N LYS A 651 -16.56 -5.07 -23.51
CA LYS A 651 -15.82 -6.18 -24.12
C LYS A 651 -14.31 -5.90 -24.26
N LEU A 652 -13.79 -4.81 -23.70
CA LEU A 652 -12.34 -4.51 -23.68
C LEU A 652 -11.60 -5.40 -22.68
N ALA A 653 -10.41 -5.86 -23.05
CA ALA A 653 -9.54 -6.65 -22.18
C ALA A 653 -8.75 -5.78 -21.19
N SER A 654 -8.45 -4.52 -21.51
CA SER A 654 -7.62 -3.63 -20.68
C SER A 654 -8.21 -3.38 -19.27
N PRO A 655 -9.51 -3.07 -19.10
CA PRO A 655 -10.11 -2.95 -17.77
C PRO A 655 -10.10 -4.29 -17.02
N MET A 656 -10.40 -5.40 -17.71
CA MET A 656 -10.38 -6.74 -17.10
C MET A 656 -8.98 -7.14 -16.62
N LEU A 657 -7.93 -6.84 -17.40
CA LEU A 657 -6.54 -7.05 -17.03
C LEU A 657 -6.13 -6.21 -15.82
N THR A 658 -6.63 -4.98 -15.72
CA THR A 658 -6.39 -4.10 -14.56
C THR A 658 -6.94 -4.73 -13.29
N GLU A 659 -8.18 -5.22 -13.33
CA GLU A 659 -8.81 -5.89 -12.20
C GLU A 659 -8.10 -7.19 -11.82
N ILE A 660 -7.80 -8.05 -12.81
CA ILE A 660 -7.12 -9.33 -12.60
C ILE A 660 -5.73 -9.14 -11.98
N LEU A 661 -4.93 -8.21 -12.51
CA LEU A 661 -3.59 -7.95 -12.01
C LEU A 661 -3.62 -7.21 -10.66
N GLY A 662 -4.63 -6.38 -10.42
CA GLY A 662 -4.84 -5.69 -9.13
C GLY A 662 -5.22 -6.63 -7.99
N ASN A 663 -5.86 -7.77 -8.28
CA ASN A 663 -6.17 -8.80 -7.29
C ASN A 663 -4.94 -9.65 -6.89
N LEU A 664 -3.82 -9.55 -7.62
CA LEU A 664 -2.61 -10.33 -7.35
C LEU A 664 -1.63 -9.55 -6.47
N PRO A 665 -1.10 -10.16 -5.39
CA PRO A 665 -0.16 -9.48 -4.51
C PRO A 665 1.18 -9.20 -5.22
N LEU A 666 1.79 -8.06 -4.91
CA LEU A 666 3.15 -7.66 -5.35
C LEU A 666 3.31 -7.42 -6.86
N ILE A 667 2.24 -7.48 -7.66
CA ILE A 667 2.29 -7.18 -9.10
C ILE A 667 2.11 -5.68 -9.34
N GLN A 668 2.96 -5.11 -10.20
CA GLN A 668 2.85 -3.77 -10.74
C GLN A 668 2.59 -3.86 -12.23
N SER A 669 1.36 -3.53 -12.64
CA SER A 669 0.93 -3.61 -14.03
C SER A 669 0.98 -2.24 -14.72
N LYS A 670 1.47 -2.23 -15.96
CA LYS A 670 1.27 -1.11 -16.90
C LYS A 670 0.56 -1.64 -18.13
N ILE A 671 -0.65 -1.15 -18.36
CA ILE A 671 -1.54 -1.64 -19.41
C ILE A 671 -1.66 -0.56 -20.47
N TYR A 672 -1.34 -0.93 -21.70
CA TYR A 672 -1.41 -0.07 -22.86
C TYR A 672 -2.66 -0.37 -23.69
N LEU A 673 -3.34 0.67 -24.15
CA LEU A 673 -4.41 0.54 -25.14
C LEU A 673 -4.00 1.28 -26.42
N SER A 674 -3.91 0.54 -27.52
CA SER A 674 -3.69 1.10 -28.86
C SER A 674 -5.01 1.08 -29.61
N ALA A 675 -5.67 2.24 -29.69
CA ALA A 675 -6.92 2.44 -30.40
C ALA A 675 -6.90 3.76 -31.21
N PRO A 676 -7.70 3.89 -32.29
CA PRO A 676 -7.85 5.12 -33.07
C PRO A 676 -8.33 6.31 -32.22
N SER A 677 -7.78 7.49 -32.50
CA SER A 677 -8.07 8.74 -31.77
C SER A 677 -9.58 9.03 -31.75
N ASN A 678 -10.15 9.21 -30.55
CA ASN A 678 -11.57 9.50 -30.25
C ASN A 678 -12.52 8.30 -30.07
N ARG A 679 -12.07 7.04 -30.17
CA ARG A 679 -12.97 5.88 -30.03
C ARG A 679 -13.47 5.63 -28.60
N PHE A 680 -12.66 5.94 -27.58
CA PHE A 680 -12.96 5.66 -26.16
C PHE A 680 -12.67 6.85 -25.21
N ASN A 681 -12.60 8.08 -25.73
CA ASN A 681 -12.21 9.30 -24.98
C ASN A 681 -13.33 9.88 -24.07
N GLY A 682 -14.42 9.14 -23.82
CA GLY A 682 -15.65 9.68 -23.22
C GLY A 682 -15.79 9.55 -21.70
N ASN A 683 -14.96 8.74 -21.02
CA ASN A 683 -15.12 8.42 -19.59
C ASN A 683 -13.76 8.41 -18.86
N ASP A 684 -13.46 9.47 -18.10
CA ASP A 684 -12.22 9.60 -17.31
C ASP A 684 -12.03 8.48 -16.26
N ASP A 685 -13.12 7.83 -15.81
CA ASP A 685 -13.07 6.74 -14.82
C ASP A 685 -12.49 5.42 -15.36
N LEU A 686 -12.58 5.15 -16.68
CA LEU A 686 -12.13 3.89 -17.30
C LEU A 686 -10.60 3.80 -17.51
N LEU A 687 -9.90 4.93 -17.48
CA LEU A 687 -8.49 5.06 -17.91
C LEU A 687 -7.51 5.36 -16.77
N SER A 688 -7.95 5.40 -15.51
CA SER A 688 -7.09 5.78 -14.37
C SER A 688 -5.78 4.98 -14.28
N ASN A 689 -5.74 3.75 -14.80
CA ASN A 689 -4.57 2.86 -14.84
C ASN A 689 -4.19 2.35 -16.25
N VAL A 690 -4.81 2.85 -17.32
CA VAL A 690 -4.58 2.40 -18.71
C VAL A 690 -4.01 3.54 -19.54
N THR A 691 -2.86 3.33 -20.17
CA THR A 691 -2.18 4.35 -20.99
C THR A 691 -2.52 4.18 -22.46
N ALA A 692 -3.18 5.17 -23.06
CA ALA A 692 -3.40 5.21 -24.51
C ALA A 692 -2.08 5.51 -25.23
N ILE A 693 -1.67 4.68 -26.20
CA ILE A 693 -0.40 4.84 -26.92
C ILE A 693 -0.50 4.31 -28.36
N ASP A 694 0.18 4.98 -29.30
CA ASP A 694 0.42 4.43 -30.64
C ASP A 694 1.51 3.34 -30.55
N ILE A 695 1.22 2.16 -31.09
CA ILE A 695 2.15 1.01 -31.17
C ILE A 695 3.54 1.38 -31.71
N ASN A 696 3.65 2.39 -32.58
CA ASN A 696 4.93 2.83 -33.16
C ASN A 696 5.79 3.61 -32.15
N ASN A 697 5.16 4.26 -31.17
CA ASN A 697 5.82 5.09 -30.16
C ASN A 697 6.34 4.29 -28.95
N ILE A 698 6.07 2.98 -28.91
CA ILE A 698 6.57 2.09 -27.86
C ILE A 698 8.07 1.81 -28.13
N PRO A 699 9.00 2.18 -27.23
CA PRO A 699 10.42 1.87 -27.36
C PRO A 699 10.65 0.35 -27.51
N LYS A 700 11.63 -0.06 -28.34
CA LYS A 700 11.98 -1.49 -28.48
C LYS A 700 12.39 -2.16 -27.16
N GLU A 701 12.83 -1.38 -26.18
CA GLU A 701 13.31 -1.83 -24.87
C GLU A 701 12.19 -2.12 -23.86
N GLU A 702 10.91 -1.82 -24.18
CA GLU A 702 9.84 -1.90 -23.17
C GLU A 702 9.43 -3.32 -22.74
N ASN A 703 9.82 -4.39 -23.47
CA ASN A 703 9.62 -5.80 -23.10
C ASN A 703 8.15 -6.18 -22.74
N ILE A 704 7.23 -6.07 -23.70
CA ILE A 704 5.81 -6.46 -23.53
C ILE A 704 5.69 -7.98 -23.31
N LEU A 705 4.90 -8.40 -22.30
CA LEU A 705 4.75 -9.80 -21.91
C LEU A 705 3.48 -10.46 -22.49
N LEU A 706 2.38 -9.70 -22.57
CA LEU A 706 1.11 -10.16 -23.14
C LEU A 706 0.55 -9.08 -24.08
N ALA A 707 0.24 -9.48 -25.30
CA ALA A 707 -0.54 -8.67 -26.23
C ALA A 707 -1.92 -9.29 -26.45
N VAL A 708 -2.98 -8.48 -26.42
CA VAL A 708 -4.35 -8.90 -26.68
C VAL A 708 -4.83 -8.22 -27.97
N GLY A 709 -5.47 -8.97 -28.86
CA GLY A 709 -6.08 -8.40 -30.06
C GLY A 709 -7.18 -9.28 -30.63
N ILE A 710 -7.83 -8.78 -31.68
CA ILE A 710 -9.02 -9.41 -32.28
C ILE A 710 -8.72 -9.78 -33.73
N GLY A 711 -8.99 -11.03 -34.08
CA GLY A 711 -8.78 -11.55 -35.43
C GLY A 711 -7.32 -11.51 -35.87
N LEU A 712 -6.35 -11.60 -34.95
CA LEU A 712 -4.93 -11.49 -35.30
C LEU A 712 -4.44 -12.63 -36.21
N LEU A 713 -5.17 -13.75 -36.26
CA LEU A 713 -4.89 -14.86 -37.16
C LEU A 713 -5.61 -14.73 -38.52
N SER A 714 -6.31 -13.63 -38.78
CA SER A 714 -6.88 -13.35 -40.10
C SER A 714 -5.83 -12.84 -41.08
N VAL A 715 -5.96 -13.21 -42.36
CA VAL A 715 -4.99 -12.82 -43.41
C VAL A 715 -4.89 -11.30 -43.55
N SER A 716 -5.99 -10.57 -43.30
CA SER A 716 -6.06 -9.10 -43.36
C SER A 716 -5.27 -8.40 -42.26
N LYS A 717 -4.95 -9.07 -41.15
CA LYS A 717 -4.26 -8.47 -39.98
C LYS A 717 -2.82 -8.95 -39.76
N ASN A 718 -2.24 -9.69 -40.69
CA ASN A 718 -0.85 -10.19 -40.63
C ASN A 718 0.19 -9.09 -40.29
N HIS A 719 0.03 -7.89 -40.87
CA HIS A 719 0.93 -6.76 -40.61
C HIS A 719 0.88 -6.26 -39.15
N GLN A 720 -0.27 -6.36 -38.47
CA GLN A 720 -0.36 -6.04 -37.04
C GLN A 720 0.35 -7.08 -36.19
N LEU A 721 0.20 -8.36 -36.56
CA LEU A 721 0.87 -9.46 -35.90
C LEU A 721 2.41 -9.32 -36.01
N ASP A 722 2.93 -8.95 -37.19
CA ASP A 722 4.36 -8.68 -37.38
C ASP A 722 4.86 -7.53 -36.49
N LYS A 723 4.09 -6.44 -36.42
CA LYS A 723 4.41 -5.28 -35.58
C LYS A 723 4.51 -5.67 -34.11
N ILE A 724 3.52 -6.37 -33.57
CA ILE A 724 3.51 -6.73 -32.14
C ILE A 724 4.58 -7.77 -31.81
N LEU A 725 4.85 -8.73 -32.70
CA LEU A 725 5.91 -9.73 -32.51
C LEU A 725 7.30 -9.10 -32.36
N SER A 726 7.54 -7.96 -33.00
CA SER A 726 8.79 -7.20 -32.87
C SER A 726 8.95 -6.48 -31.51
N LYS A 727 7.84 -6.26 -30.80
CA LYS A 727 7.78 -5.56 -29.49
C LYS A 727 7.62 -6.52 -28.31
N LEU A 728 7.21 -7.77 -28.58
CA LEU A 728 7.03 -8.81 -27.58
C LEU A 728 8.39 -9.34 -27.07
N LYS A 729 8.52 -9.47 -25.74
CA LYS A 729 9.68 -10.09 -25.10
C LYS A 729 9.87 -11.53 -25.62
N ASN A 730 11.11 -12.04 -25.59
CA ASN A 730 11.36 -13.45 -25.89
C ASN A 730 10.58 -14.35 -24.94
N GLY A 731 9.80 -15.29 -25.49
CA GLY A 731 8.87 -16.14 -24.74
C GLY A 731 7.56 -15.46 -24.33
N GLY A 732 7.28 -14.24 -24.81
CA GLY A 732 6.03 -13.53 -24.56
C GLY A 732 4.81 -14.18 -25.21
N PHE A 733 3.64 -13.69 -24.82
CA PHE A 733 2.34 -14.27 -25.16
C PHE A 733 1.47 -13.32 -25.99
N ILE A 734 0.61 -13.91 -26.82
CA ILE A 734 -0.40 -13.21 -27.61
C ILE A 734 -1.75 -13.89 -27.38
N LEU A 735 -2.73 -13.15 -26.89
CA LEU A 735 -4.11 -13.59 -26.78
C LEU A 735 -4.91 -13.03 -27.96
N THR A 736 -5.43 -13.90 -28.81
CA THR A 736 -6.29 -13.50 -29.94
C THR A 736 -7.72 -13.96 -29.74
N ARG A 737 -8.66 -13.11 -30.15
CA ARG A 737 -10.10 -13.36 -30.11
C ARG A 737 -10.62 -13.55 -31.54
N GLU A 738 -11.06 -14.75 -31.88
CA GLU A 738 -11.39 -15.15 -33.25
C GLU A 738 -12.90 -15.45 -33.38
N LYS A 739 -13.65 -14.59 -34.09
CA LYS A 739 -15.10 -14.78 -34.36
C LYS A 739 -15.38 -16.02 -35.22
N SER A 740 -14.46 -16.42 -36.10
CA SER A 740 -14.61 -17.61 -36.95
C SER A 740 -13.29 -18.38 -37.10
N PHE A 741 -13.01 -19.27 -36.13
CA PHE A 741 -11.80 -20.09 -36.15
C PHE A 741 -11.98 -21.37 -36.96
N LYS A 742 -11.24 -21.52 -38.07
CA LYS A 742 -11.18 -22.74 -38.89
C LYS A 742 -9.85 -23.48 -38.66
N PRO A 743 -9.78 -24.82 -38.80
CA PRO A 743 -8.54 -25.58 -38.66
C PRO A 743 -7.39 -25.09 -39.55
N GLU A 744 -7.71 -24.56 -40.74
CA GLU A 744 -6.76 -23.97 -41.69
C GLU A 744 -5.97 -22.78 -41.09
N ASN A 745 -6.55 -22.06 -40.11
CA ASN A 745 -5.93 -20.92 -39.44
C ASN A 745 -4.78 -21.34 -38.50
N LEU A 746 -4.65 -22.63 -38.15
CA LEU A 746 -3.53 -23.17 -37.35
C LEU A 746 -2.20 -23.22 -38.13
N SER A 747 -2.24 -23.04 -39.45
CA SER A 747 -1.03 -22.91 -40.27
C SER A 747 -0.28 -21.59 -40.04
N ILE A 748 -1.00 -20.53 -39.63
CA ILE A 748 -0.48 -19.17 -39.46
C ILE A 748 0.43 -19.04 -38.22
N PRO A 749 0.08 -19.56 -37.02
CA PRO A 749 1.00 -19.60 -35.89
C PRO A 749 2.33 -20.28 -36.21
N SER A 750 2.29 -21.38 -36.97
CA SER A 750 3.50 -22.11 -37.39
C SER A 750 4.41 -21.26 -38.28
N LYS A 751 3.84 -20.41 -39.14
CA LYS A 751 4.58 -19.44 -39.98
C LYS A 751 5.33 -18.39 -39.16
N TYR A 752 4.76 -17.95 -38.03
CA TYR A 752 5.35 -16.91 -37.16
C TYR A 752 6.09 -17.47 -35.94
N ASN A 753 6.39 -18.78 -35.93
CA ASN A 753 7.10 -19.43 -34.84
C ASN A 753 6.36 -19.29 -33.48
N LEU A 754 5.03 -19.48 -33.50
CA LEU A 754 4.14 -19.40 -32.34
C LEU A 754 3.57 -20.78 -31.97
N ASP A 755 3.51 -21.08 -30.67
CA ASP A 755 2.85 -22.27 -30.12
C ASP A 755 1.47 -21.94 -29.55
N VAL A 756 0.48 -22.80 -29.79
CA VAL A 756 -0.85 -22.68 -29.19
C VAL A 756 -0.81 -23.21 -27.76
N ILE A 757 -1.12 -22.38 -26.77
CA ILE A 757 -1.08 -22.77 -25.35
C ILE A 757 -2.47 -23.03 -24.79
N LEU A 758 -3.44 -22.17 -25.08
CA LEU A 758 -4.80 -22.25 -24.54
C LEU A 758 -5.81 -22.10 -25.68
N GLU A 759 -6.86 -22.94 -25.70
CA GLU A 759 -8.02 -22.81 -26.58
C GLU A 759 -9.31 -22.88 -25.74
N LYS A 760 -10.10 -21.79 -25.75
CA LYS A 760 -11.38 -21.68 -25.05
C LYS A 760 -12.45 -21.06 -25.96
N ASN A 761 -13.72 -21.19 -25.58
CA ASN A 761 -14.85 -20.65 -26.34
C ASN A 761 -15.71 -19.76 -25.42
N THR A 762 -16.16 -18.60 -25.89
CA THR A 762 -17.10 -17.75 -25.13
C THR A 762 -18.57 -17.95 -25.50
N GLY A 763 -18.84 -18.75 -26.53
CA GLY A 763 -20.14 -18.90 -27.20
C GLY A 763 -20.22 -18.07 -28.49
N GLU A 764 -19.55 -16.92 -28.54
CA GLU A 764 -19.52 -16.01 -29.71
C GLU A 764 -18.17 -16.05 -30.46
N GLU A 765 -17.07 -16.27 -29.74
CA GLU A 765 -15.72 -16.23 -30.27
C GLU A 765 -14.83 -17.32 -29.66
N THR A 766 -13.81 -17.75 -30.42
CA THR A 766 -12.76 -18.65 -29.95
C THR A 766 -11.60 -17.83 -29.42
N ILE A 767 -11.19 -18.11 -28.18
CA ILE A 767 -10.07 -17.44 -27.50
C ILE A 767 -8.85 -18.33 -27.59
N ILE A 768 -7.75 -17.79 -28.12
CA ILE A 768 -6.52 -18.55 -28.35
C ILE A 768 -5.34 -17.80 -27.73
N LEU A 769 -4.65 -18.45 -26.80
CA LEU A 769 -3.37 -17.97 -26.27
C LEU A 769 -2.23 -18.60 -27.06
N LEU A 770 -1.36 -17.76 -27.60
CA LEU A 770 -0.18 -18.12 -28.37
C LEU A 770 1.08 -17.71 -27.61
N LYS A 771 2.15 -18.48 -27.71
CA LYS A 771 3.46 -18.18 -27.12
C LYS A 771 4.54 -18.11 -28.20
N LYS A 772 5.38 -17.08 -28.14
CA LYS A 772 6.54 -16.92 -29.04
C LYS A 772 7.61 -17.97 -28.72
N LYS A 773 7.96 -18.82 -29.68
CA LYS A 773 8.98 -19.86 -29.50
C LYS A 773 10.33 -19.25 -29.13
N LYS A 774 10.98 -19.86 -28.13
CA LYS A 774 12.36 -19.59 -27.74
C LYS A 774 13.25 -20.71 -28.27
N GLN A 775 14.52 -20.41 -28.56
CA GLN A 775 15.51 -21.43 -28.90
C GLN A 775 15.61 -22.46 -27.77
N LEU A 776 15.50 -23.74 -28.12
CA LEU A 776 15.58 -24.86 -27.17
C LEU A 776 16.97 -24.93 -26.53
N CYS A 777 17.02 -25.15 -25.22
CA CYS A 777 18.27 -25.36 -24.47
C CYS A 777 18.96 -26.64 -24.92
N ARG A 778 20.29 -26.64 -24.94
CA ARG A 778 21.09 -27.77 -25.46
C ARG A 778 21.16 -28.96 -24.51
N LYS A 779 20.91 -28.77 -23.21
CA LYS A 779 20.99 -29.82 -22.17
C LYS A 779 19.72 -29.90 -21.33
N THR A 780 19.18 -31.11 -21.14
CA THR A 780 17.97 -31.37 -20.33
C THR A 780 18.25 -32.49 -19.33
N GLU A 781 18.07 -32.22 -18.04
CA GLU A 781 18.19 -33.20 -16.96
C GLU A 781 16.82 -33.57 -16.39
N ILE A 782 16.65 -34.85 -16.04
CA ILE A 782 15.40 -35.39 -15.50
C ILE A 782 15.62 -35.86 -14.06
N ILE A 783 14.72 -35.42 -13.18
CA ILE A 783 14.68 -35.84 -11.79
C ILE A 783 13.28 -36.38 -11.51
N ARG A 784 13.21 -37.66 -11.12
CA ARG A 784 11.96 -38.28 -10.70
C ARG A 784 11.73 -37.95 -9.23
N VAL A 785 10.54 -37.42 -8.95
CA VAL A 785 10.10 -36.98 -7.64
C VAL A 785 9.13 -38.02 -7.09
N ASN A 786 9.37 -38.44 -5.85
CA ASN A 786 8.46 -39.23 -5.03
C ASN A 786 8.31 -38.58 -3.65
N ASN A 787 7.23 -38.88 -2.94
CA ASN A 787 6.95 -38.29 -1.62
C ASN A 787 7.52 -39.11 -0.45
N ASP A 788 8.12 -40.28 -0.71
CA ASP A 788 8.51 -41.22 0.33
C ASP A 788 9.98 -41.09 0.75
N GLU A 789 10.89 -40.95 -0.21
CA GLU A 789 12.33 -41.14 0.06
C GLU A 789 13.17 -39.87 -0.07
N PHE A 790 12.66 -38.78 -0.67
CA PHE A 790 13.28 -37.44 -0.82
C PHE A 790 14.75 -37.36 -1.30
N THR A 791 15.39 -38.48 -1.65
CA THR A 791 16.78 -38.59 -2.13
C THR A 791 17.04 -37.78 -3.41
N TRP A 792 15.99 -37.53 -4.19
CA TRP A 792 16.02 -36.69 -5.37
C TRP A 792 16.34 -35.20 -5.07
N LEU A 793 16.17 -34.73 -3.82
CA LEU A 793 16.54 -33.38 -3.39
C LEU A 793 18.05 -33.15 -3.43
N GLU A 794 18.87 -34.13 -3.03
CA GLU A 794 20.33 -34.02 -3.08
C GLU A 794 20.81 -33.85 -4.52
N LYS A 795 20.20 -34.63 -5.44
CA LYS A 795 20.44 -34.53 -6.87
C LYS A 795 20.04 -33.16 -7.41
N LEU A 796 18.87 -32.64 -7.03
CA LEU A 796 18.42 -31.31 -7.44
C LEU A 796 19.34 -30.20 -6.93
N ASN A 797 19.74 -30.24 -5.64
CA ASN A 797 20.65 -29.27 -5.04
C ASN A 797 22.01 -29.26 -5.73
N SER A 798 22.53 -30.43 -6.13
CA SER A 798 23.80 -30.50 -6.86
C SER A 798 23.77 -29.75 -8.19
N PHE A 799 22.62 -29.69 -8.87
CA PHE A 799 22.45 -28.96 -10.12
C PHE A 799 22.21 -27.46 -9.91
N MET A 800 21.50 -27.07 -8.84
CA MET A 800 21.23 -25.67 -8.52
C MET A 800 22.49 -24.90 -8.07
N ASN A 801 23.50 -25.58 -7.52
CA ASN A 801 24.74 -24.97 -7.02
C ASN A 801 25.81 -24.69 -8.11
N LEU A 802 25.58 -25.04 -9.37
CA LEU A 802 26.53 -24.87 -10.47
C LEU A 802 26.40 -23.48 -11.12
N GLU A 803 26.81 -22.41 -10.41
CA GLU A 803 26.58 -21.00 -10.80
C GLU A 803 27.06 -20.61 -12.23
N ASN A 804 28.03 -21.32 -12.83
CA ASN A 804 28.63 -20.94 -14.12
C ASN A 804 28.11 -21.70 -15.36
N GLU A 805 27.23 -22.72 -15.22
CA GLU A 805 26.74 -23.55 -16.36
C GLU A 805 25.22 -23.53 -16.59
N ILE A 806 24.44 -22.83 -15.75
CA ILE A 806 22.96 -22.92 -15.73
C ILE A 806 22.28 -22.28 -16.97
N ALA A 807 22.96 -21.40 -17.70
CA ALA A 807 22.33 -20.61 -18.78
C ALA A 807 21.84 -21.43 -19.99
N ASP A 808 22.32 -22.67 -20.20
CA ASP A 808 21.94 -23.53 -21.35
C ASP A 808 21.36 -24.90 -20.92
N MET A 809 20.87 -25.01 -19.68
CA MET A 809 20.33 -26.26 -19.11
C MET A 809 18.85 -26.12 -18.69
N ARG A 810 18.07 -27.19 -18.87
CA ARG A 810 16.69 -27.34 -18.36
C ARG A 810 16.60 -28.50 -17.38
N ILE A 811 15.91 -28.31 -16.27
CA ILE A 811 15.67 -29.37 -15.27
C ILE A 811 14.18 -29.71 -15.28
N ILE A 812 13.84 -30.98 -15.54
CA ILE A 812 12.46 -31.46 -15.56
C ILE A 812 12.23 -32.35 -14.33
N LEU A 813 11.36 -31.88 -13.43
CA LEU A 813 10.88 -32.65 -12.30
C LEU A 813 9.64 -33.45 -12.73
N VAL A 814 9.67 -34.77 -12.52
CA VAL A 814 8.62 -35.67 -12.98
C VAL A 814 8.06 -36.46 -11.82
N SER A 815 6.75 -36.39 -11.62
CA SER A 815 6.00 -37.27 -10.70
C SER A 815 5.05 -38.15 -11.51
N GLU A 816 5.15 -39.46 -11.31
CA GLU A 816 4.40 -40.47 -12.08
C GLU A 816 3.58 -41.36 -11.14
N GLY A 817 2.26 -41.44 -11.34
CA GLY A 817 1.40 -42.38 -10.62
C GLY A 817 1.04 -41.98 -9.18
N ASP A 818 1.45 -40.80 -8.74
CA ASP A 818 1.14 -40.23 -7.43
C ASP A 818 0.08 -39.12 -7.55
N LEU A 819 -1.12 -39.39 -7.03
CA LEU A 819 -2.24 -38.46 -7.05
C LEU A 819 -2.13 -37.35 -5.99
N GLU A 820 -1.31 -37.56 -4.95
CA GLU A 820 -1.12 -36.65 -3.82
C GLU A 820 0.21 -35.89 -3.89
N SER A 821 0.90 -35.97 -5.04
CA SER A 821 2.20 -35.34 -5.24
C SER A 821 2.17 -33.82 -5.00
N GLY A 822 2.93 -33.36 -4.00
CA GLY A 822 3.14 -31.95 -3.68
C GLY A 822 4.00 -31.18 -4.70
N LEU A 823 4.34 -31.79 -5.84
CA LEU A 823 5.27 -31.27 -6.86
C LEU A 823 4.91 -29.86 -7.33
N LEU A 824 3.61 -29.56 -7.52
CA LEU A 824 3.16 -28.26 -8.03
C LEU A 824 3.47 -27.12 -7.06
N GLY A 825 3.22 -27.32 -5.77
CA GLY A 825 3.54 -26.34 -4.72
C GLY A 825 5.05 -26.14 -4.59
N PHE A 826 5.80 -27.23 -4.63
CA PHE A 826 7.26 -27.20 -4.56
C PHE A 826 7.90 -26.45 -5.74
N VAL A 827 7.44 -26.73 -6.96
CA VAL A 827 7.88 -26.03 -8.18
C VAL A 827 7.54 -24.55 -8.11
N ASN A 828 6.36 -24.18 -7.63
CA ASN A 828 6.02 -22.76 -7.44
C ASN A 828 6.95 -22.01 -6.48
N CYS A 829 7.49 -22.70 -5.46
CA CYS A 829 8.49 -22.15 -4.56
C CYS A 829 9.85 -21.99 -5.26
N LEU A 830 10.40 -23.08 -5.80
CA LEU A 830 11.71 -23.07 -6.46
C LEU A 830 11.82 -22.07 -7.61
N ARG A 831 10.71 -21.86 -8.30
CA ARG A 831 10.61 -20.93 -9.41
C ARG A 831 10.76 -19.46 -8.99
N LYS A 832 10.59 -19.13 -7.72
CA LYS A 832 10.83 -17.77 -7.21
C LYS A 832 12.23 -17.61 -6.61
N GLU A 833 13.02 -18.69 -6.56
CA GLU A 833 14.41 -18.68 -6.13
C GLU A 833 15.34 -18.31 -7.32
N PRO A 834 16.53 -17.74 -7.06
CA PRO A 834 17.53 -17.49 -8.09
C PRO A 834 17.89 -18.76 -8.88
N GLY A 835 17.88 -18.69 -10.22
CA GLY A 835 18.12 -19.84 -11.10
C GLY A 835 16.90 -20.74 -11.31
N GLY A 836 15.77 -20.47 -10.64
CA GLY A 836 14.52 -21.24 -10.76
C GLY A 836 13.86 -21.20 -12.15
N GLU A 837 14.28 -20.30 -13.03
CA GLU A 837 13.75 -20.15 -14.40
C GLU A 837 14.02 -21.37 -15.29
N VAL A 838 14.98 -22.23 -14.94
CA VAL A 838 15.34 -23.46 -15.68
C VAL A 838 14.44 -24.65 -15.37
N ILE A 839 13.64 -24.56 -14.30
CA ILE A 839 12.84 -25.66 -13.77
C ILE A 839 11.53 -25.79 -14.56
N ARG A 840 11.22 -27.02 -14.95
CA ARG A 840 9.95 -27.46 -15.56
C ARG A 840 9.42 -28.65 -14.76
N SER A 841 8.11 -28.83 -14.77
CA SER A 841 7.47 -29.94 -14.06
C SER A 841 6.46 -30.67 -14.93
N ILE A 842 6.40 -31.99 -14.71
CA ILE A 842 5.40 -32.89 -15.29
C ILE A 842 4.82 -33.73 -14.16
N LEU A 843 3.52 -33.55 -13.93
CA LEU A 843 2.73 -34.36 -13.01
C LEU A 843 1.81 -35.28 -13.82
N ILE A 844 2.06 -36.59 -13.76
CA ILE A 844 1.30 -37.60 -14.51
C ILE A 844 0.30 -38.28 -13.58
N GLN A 845 -0.95 -37.84 -13.66
CA GLN A 845 -2.07 -38.41 -12.89
C GLN A 845 -2.91 -39.41 -13.69
N ASP A 846 -2.70 -39.49 -15.01
CA ASP A 846 -3.30 -40.53 -15.85
C ASP A 846 -2.56 -41.86 -15.62
N THR A 847 -3.16 -42.75 -14.83
CA THR A 847 -2.60 -44.08 -14.53
C THR A 847 -2.52 -44.99 -15.76
N LYS A 848 -3.19 -44.63 -16.87
CA LYS A 848 -3.16 -45.35 -18.15
C LYS A 848 -2.16 -44.74 -19.14
N ALA A 849 -1.49 -43.64 -18.80
CA ALA A 849 -0.48 -43.04 -19.64
C ALA A 849 0.81 -43.90 -19.68
N PRO A 850 1.57 -43.88 -20.80
CA PRO A 850 2.86 -44.54 -20.86
C PRO A 850 3.84 -43.92 -19.85
N LYS A 851 4.81 -44.69 -19.34
CA LYS A 851 5.87 -44.12 -18.48
C LYS A 851 6.57 -42.95 -19.16
N PHE A 852 6.98 -41.96 -18.39
CA PHE A 852 7.63 -40.75 -18.86
C PHE A 852 8.92 -41.06 -19.63
N SER A 853 9.02 -40.51 -20.84
CA SER A 853 10.18 -40.61 -21.72
C SER A 853 10.20 -39.42 -22.69
N LEU A 854 11.39 -38.85 -22.91
CA LEU A 854 11.60 -37.77 -23.89
C LEU A 854 11.41 -38.22 -25.34
N GLN A 855 11.44 -39.53 -25.61
CA GLN A 855 11.25 -40.09 -26.95
C GLN A 855 9.76 -40.30 -27.28
N ASN A 856 8.88 -40.22 -26.28
CA ASN A 856 7.45 -40.42 -26.49
C ASN A 856 6.80 -39.11 -26.96
N PRO A 857 6.12 -39.10 -28.14
CA PRO A 857 5.45 -37.92 -28.68
C PRO A 857 4.53 -37.21 -27.69
N LEU A 858 3.80 -37.96 -26.86
CA LEU A 858 2.87 -37.40 -25.85
C LEU A 858 3.55 -36.41 -24.91
N TYR A 859 4.80 -36.68 -24.51
CA TYR A 859 5.56 -35.85 -23.58
C TYR A 859 6.46 -34.86 -24.31
N SER A 860 7.09 -35.27 -25.41
CA SER A 860 8.00 -34.41 -26.16
C SER A 860 7.29 -33.22 -26.80
N GLU A 861 6.07 -33.42 -27.33
CA GLU A 861 5.27 -32.33 -27.90
C GLU A 861 4.84 -31.32 -26.82
N GLN A 862 4.44 -31.80 -25.64
CA GLN A 862 4.08 -30.92 -24.53
C GLN A 862 5.30 -30.13 -24.01
N LEU A 863 6.46 -30.77 -23.90
CA LEU A 863 7.69 -30.13 -23.45
C LEU A 863 8.22 -29.08 -24.43
N GLN A 864 7.93 -29.21 -25.73
CA GLN A 864 8.27 -28.19 -26.72
C GLN A 864 7.55 -26.85 -26.48
N LEU A 865 6.38 -26.87 -25.82
CA LEU A 865 5.69 -25.64 -25.42
C LEU A 865 6.45 -24.85 -24.34
N ASP A 866 7.39 -25.50 -23.65
CA ASP A 866 8.25 -24.94 -22.60
C ASP A 866 7.45 -24.29 -21.46
N LEU A 867 6.31 -24.89 -21.09
CA LEU A 867 5.49 -24.46 -19.97
C LEU A 867 6.07 -24.92 -18.63
N PRO A 868 6.08 -24.10 -17.58
CA PRO A 868 6.69 -24.47 -16.32
C PRO A 868 5.97 -25.59 -15.57
N ILE A 869 4.65 -25.63 -15.68
CA ILE A 869 3.79 -26.61 -15.04
C ILE A 869 2.97 -27.34 -16.09
N ASN A 870 3.08 -28.67 -16.10
CA ASN A 870 2.33 -29.54 -17.00
C ASN A 870 1.70 -30.66 -16.18
N VAL A 871 0.37 -30.74 -16.21
CA VAL A 871 -0.39 -31.78 -15.53
C VAL A 871 -1.12 -32.61 -16.57
N LEU A 872 -0.90 -33.93 -16.53
CA LEU A 872 -1.61 -34.88 -17.37
C LEU A 872 -2.73 -35.55 -16.57
N LYS A 873 -3.98 -35.24 -16.91
CA LYS A 873 -5.18 -35.89 -16.35
C LYS A 873 -5.61 -37.09 -17.20
N PRO A 874 -6.41 -38.02 -16.63
CA PRO A 874 -6.95 -39.16 -17.35
C PRO A 874 -7.56 -38.80 -18.71
N GLY A 875 -7.25 -39.61 -19.73
CA GLY A 875 -7.70 -39.36 -21.10
C GLY A 875 -6.70 -38.60 -21.95
N LYS A 876 -5.42 -38.56 -21.55
CA LYS A 876 -4.34 -37.82 -22.23
C LYS A 876 -4.62 -36.30 -22.34
N ILE A 877 -5.25 -35.74 -21.32
CA ILE A 877 -5.63 -34.32 -21.28
C ILE A 877 -4.54 -33.51 -20.56
N TRP A 878 -3.89 -32.61 -21.30
CA TRP A 878 -2.91 -31.67 -20.75
C TRP A 878 -3.57 -30.41 -20.20
N GLY A 879 -3.09 -29.97 -19.04
CA GLY A 879 -3.57 -28.76 -18.39
C GLY A 879 -2.70 -28.32 -17.22
N SER A 880 -3.25 -27.44 -16.41
CA SER A 880 -2.65 -26.91 -15.19
C SER A 880 -3.74 -26.48 -14.21
N TYR A 881 -3.44 -26.48 -12.92
CA TYR A 881 -4.35 -25.91 -11.93
C TYR A 881 -4.30 -24.38 -11.95
N ARG A 882 -5.47 -23.74 -11.92
CA ARG A 882 -5.63 -22.28 -12.03
C ARG A 882 -6.61 -21.76 -10.99
N HIS A 883 -6.39 -20.52 -10.58
CA HIS A 883 -7.23 -19.82 -9.62
C HIS A 883 -8.39 -19.16 -10.35
N GLN A 884 -9.61 -19.27 -9.82
CA GLN A 884 -10.78 -18.64 -10.39
C GLN A 884 -11.58 -17.93 -9.31
N LEU A 885 -12.04 -16.72 -9.59
CA LEU A 885 -12.82 -15.94 -8.65
C LEU A 885 -14.09 -16.70 -8.27
N LEU A 886 -14.33 -16.85 -6.97
CA LEU A 886 -15.54 -17.47 -6.45
C LEU A 886 -16.72 -16.52 -6.68
N SER A 887 -17.80 -17.04 -7.24
CA SER A 887 -19.02 -16.25 -7.47
C SER A 887 -19.65 -15.81 -6.14
N SER A 888 -20.40 -14.71 -6.18
CA SER A 888 -21.21 -14.28 -5.05
C SER A 888 -22.16 -15.39 -4.60
N LEU A 889 -22.39 -15.48 -3.29
CA LEU A 889 -23.35 -16.44 -2.72
C LEU A 889 -24.75 -16.19 -3.27
N GLU A 890 -25.34 -17.21 -3.88
CA GLU A 890 -26.73 -17.18 -4.31
C GLU A 890 -27.67 -17.62 -3.17
N PRO A 891 -28.87 -17.03 -3.04
CA PRO A 891 -29.87 -17.48 -2.08
C PRO A 891 -30.24 -18.94 -2.30
N LYS A 892 -30.24 -19.73 -1.22
CA LYS A 892 -30.66 -21.14 -1.24
C LYS A 892 -31.94 -21.33 -0.42
N LEU A 893 -32.77 -22.27 -0.84
CA LEU A 893 -33.92 -22.70 -0.05
C LEU A 893 -33.42 -23.52 1.14
N VAL A 894 -33.80 -23.12 2.36
CA VAL A 894 -33.40 -23.76 3.61
C VAL A 894 -34.61 -24.11 4.46
N HIS A 895 -34.46 -25.08 5.36
CA HIS A 895 -35.53 -25.53 6.27
C HIS A 895 -35.90 -24.46 7.31
N HIS A 896 -34.89 -23.83 7.91
CA HIS A 896 -35.07 -22.79 8.92
C HIS A 896 -34.21 -21.57 8.58
N ALA A 897 -34.83 -20.39 8.64
CA ALA A 897 -34.20 -19.12 8.41
C ALA A 897 -34.75 -18.06 9.37
N TYR A 898 -33.90 -17.11 9.74
CA TYR A 898 -34.26 -15.93 10.52
C TYR A 898 -33.64 -14.68 9.90
N ILE A 899 -34.16 -13.51 10.24
CA ILE A 899 -33.57 -12.24 9.79
C ILE A 899 -32.47 -11.82 10.76
N ASP A 900 -31.34 -11.44 10.19
CA ASP A 900 -30.28 -10.76 10.91
C ASP A 900 -29.77 -9.54 10.13
N GLN A 901 -29.11 -8.64 10.84
CA GLN A 901 -28.49 -7.47 10.25
C GLN A 901 -26.99 -7.74 10.04
N MET A 902 -26.53 -7.73 8.80
CA MET A 902 -25.12 -8.03 8.50
C MET A 902 -24.19 -6.87 8.91
N VAL A 903 -24.69 -5.63 8.87
CA VAL A 903 -23.95 -4.42 9.22
C VAL A 903 -24.81 -3.55 10.14
N ALA A 904 -24.40 -3.43 11.41
CA ALA A 904 -25.11 -2.65 12.42
C ALA A 904 -25.31 -1.19 11.97
N GLY A 905 -26.52 -0.66 12.18
CA GLY A 905 -26.91 0.70 11.76
C GLY A 905 -27.34 0.84 10.29
N ASP A 906 -27.08 -0.16 9.44
CA ASP A 906 -27.49 -0.16 8.03
C ASP A 906 -28.64 -1.14 7.79
N LEU A 907 -29.83 -0.60 7.50
CA LEU A 907 -31.03 -1.40 7.22
C LEU A 907 -30.96 -2.14 5.88
N SER A 908 -30.11 -1.71 4.93
CA SER A 908 -29.96 -2.40 3.63
C SER A 908 -29.23 -3.75 3.75
N SER A 909 -28.55 -3.94 4.88
CA SER A 909 -27.82 -5.16 5.24
C SER A 909 -28.69 -6.25 5.88
N LEU A 910 -30.01 -6.00 6.04
CA LEU A 910 -30.95 -7.00 6.52
C LEU A 910 -31.09 -8.14 5.50
N ARG A 911 -30.82 -9.36 5.95
CA ARG A 911 -30.85 -10.56 5.11
C ARG A 911 -31.47 -11.72 5.87
N TRP A 912 -32.06 -12.64 5.13
CA TRP A 912 -32.41 -13.96 5.63
C TRP A 912 -31.15 -14.81 5.77
N VAL A 913 -30.94 -15.37 6.96
CA VAL A 913 -29.81 -16.21 7.31
C VAL A 913 -30.32 -17.59 7.69
N GLU A 914 -29.65 -18.64 7.21
CA GLU A 914 -29.94 -20.01 7.62
C GLU A 914 -29.74 -20.16 9.14
N GLY A 915 -30.74 -20.73 9.82
CA GLY A 915 -30.69 -20.94 11.26
C GLY A 915 -30.44 -22.40 11.64
N SER A 916 -29.95 -22.63 12.86
CA SER A 916 -29.47 -23.93 13.35
C SER A 916 -30.54 -24.95 13.77
N ILE A 917 -31.83 -24.72 13.46
CA ILE A 917 -32.92 -25.66 13.80
C ILE A 917 -33.02 -26.70 12.68
N HIS A 918 -32.58 -27.93 12.98
CA HIS A 918 -32.58 -29.06 12.04
C HIS A 918 -33.83 -29.94 12.21
N SER A 919 -34.20 -30.65 11.14
CA SER A 919 -35.40 -31.51 11.06
C SER A 919 -35.40 -32.69 12.03
N ASP A 920 -34.24 -33.16 12.49
CA ASP A 920 -34.11 -34.35 13.34
C ASP A 920 -34.46 -34.08 14.83
N ILE A 921 -34.82 -32.84 15.15
CA ILE A 921 -35.12 -32.40 16.52
C ILE A 921 -36.63 -32.57 16.78
N ASN A 922 -37.02 -33.68 17.39
CA ASN A 922 -38.36 -33.93 17.98
C ASN A 922 -38.61 -32.97 19.17
N GLN A 923 -38.82 -31.68 18.91
CA GLN A 923 -39.12 -30.68 19.94
C GLN A 923 -40.45 -29.97 19.66
N ASP A 924 -41.01 -29.39 20.73
CA ASP A 924 -42.10 -28.41 20.68
C ASP A 924 -41.68 -27.20 19.84
N LEU A 925 -41.91 -27.28 18.53
CA LEU A 925 -41.64 -26.20 17.59
C LEU A 925 -42.94 -25.53 17.17
N VAL A 926 -42.84 -24.25 16.84
CA VAL A 926 -43.94 -23.49 16.24
C VAL A 926 -43.50 -23.00 14.87
N TYR A 927 -44.31 -23.32 13.86
CA TYR A 927 -44.20 -22.74 12.52
C TYR A 927 -44.80 -21.35 12.56
N VAL A 928 -43.95 -20.34 12.41
CA VAL A 928 -44.34 -18.93 12.52
C VAL A 928 -45.07 -18.52 11.25
N ALA A 929 -46.29 -18.01 11.41
CA ALA A 929 -47.04 -17.40 10.32
C ALA A 929 -46.77 -15.89 10.22
N TYR A 930 -46.70 -15.23 11.38
CA TYR A 930 -46.49 -13.78 11.52
C TYR A 930 -45.50 -13.47 12.64
N ALA A 931 -44.59 -12.52 12.38
CA ALA A 931 -43.66 -11.97 13.37
C ALA A 931 -43.63 -10.43 13.22
N PRO A 932 -44.14 -9.66 14.20
CA PRO A 932 -44.28 -8.22 14.04
C PRO A 932 -43.04 -7.47 14.54
N LEU A 933 -42.89 -6.24 14.07
CA LEU A 933 -41.83 -5.36 14.50
C LEU A 933 -42.22 -4.58 15.76
N ASN A 934 -41.27 -4.45 16.67
CA ASN A 934 -41.34 -3.62 17.85
C ASN A 934 -40.34 -2.46 17.76
N PHE A 935 -40.58 -1.39 18.52
CA PHE A 935 -39.70 -0.22 18.48
C PHE A 935 -38.27 -0.55 18.95
N LYS A 936 -38.11 -1.55 19.82
CA LYS A 936 -36.82 -2.12 20.22
C LYS A 936 -36.03 -2.61 19.00
N ASP A 937 -36.67 -3.35 18.09
CA ASP A 937 -36.03 -3.91 16.90
C ASP A 937 -35.47 -2.79 16.01
N ILE A 938 -36.21 -1.69 15.88
CA ILE A 938 -35.77 -0.50 15.12
C ILE A 938 -34.59 0.18 15.83
N MET A 939 -34.67 0.39 17.15
CA MET A 939 -33.59 1.06 17.88
C MET A 939 -32.29 0.25 17.89
N LEU A 940 -32.38 -1.08 17.93
CA LEU A 940 -31.23 -1.97 17.79
C LEU A 940 -30.65 -1.90 16.38
N THR A 941 -31.48 -2.10 15.35
CA THR A 941 -31.00 -2.14 13.96
C THR A 941 -30.50 -0.79 13.44
N THR A 942 -31.01 0.32 13.97
CA THR A 942 -30.52 1.68 13.67
C THR A 942 -29.33 2.10 14.55
N GLY A 943 -28.92 1.28 15.52
CA GLY A 943 -27.80 1.56 16.43
C GLY A 943 -28.09 2.65 17.48
N LYS A 944 -29.33 3.11 17.61
CA LYS A 944 -29.74 4.11 18.63
C LYS A 944 -29.82 3.54 20.04
N LEU A 945 -29.97 2.22 20.16
CA LEU A 945 -29.91 1.49 21.42
C LEU A 945 -28.83 0.41 21.29
N VAL A 946 -27.87 0.42 22.22
CA VAL A 946 -26.84 -0.62 22.33
C VAL A 946 -27.15 -1.43 23.58
N LEU A 947 -27.41 -2.73 23.42
CA LEU A 947 -27.61 -3.64 24.54
C LEU A 947 -26.27 -4.30 24.90
N ASN A 948 -25.86 -4.16 26.15
CA ASN A 948 -24.71 -4.86 26.72
C ASN A 948 -25.09 -6.31 27.07
N ASN A 949 -25.37 -7.14 26.07
CA ASN A 949 -25.55 -8.58 26.31
C ASN A 949 -24.23 -9.30 26.01
N ASN A 950 -23.67 -9.96 27.03
CA ASN A 950 -22.39 -10.68 27.00
C ASN A 950 -22.43 -12.01 26.21
N THR A 951 -23.47 -12.30 25.43
CA THR A 951 -23.65 -13.63 24.82
C THR A 951 -23.97 -13.56 23.33
N SER A 952 -23.01 -14.04 22.52
CA SER A 952 -23.12 -14.51 21.12
C SER A 952 -23.44 -13.49 20.01
N TYR A 953 -22.74 -13.64 18.89
CA TYR A 953 -22.89 -12.84 17.67
C TYR A 953 -24.31 -12.94 17.10
N GLY A 954 -24.93 -11.78 16.86
CA GLY A 954 -26.24 -11.61 16.25
C GLY A 954 -27.12 -10.70 17.09
N HIS A 955 -27.86 -9.79 16.44
CA HIS A 955 -28.89 -9.05 17.14
C HIS A 955 -30.11 -9.96 17.28
N ASP A 956 -30.59 -10.16 18.51
CA ASP A 956 -31.86 -10.86 18.73
C ASP A 956 -33.01 -9.94 18.29
N ILE A 957 -33.33 -10.00 16.99
CA ILE A 957 -34.39 -9.20 16.36
C ILE A 957 -35.71 -9.97 16.49
N GLY A 958 -36.73 -9.31 17.04
CA GLY A 958 -38.07 -9.85 17.24
C GLY A 958 -38.30 -10.41 18.63
N LEU A 959 -39.48 -10.11 19.18
CA LEU A 959 -39.89 -10.49 20.54
C LEU A 959 -41.17 -11.32 20.60
N GLU A 960 -41.98 -11.31 19.55
CA GLU A 960 -43.30 -11.94 19.55
C GLU A 960 -43.60 -12.62 18.21
N TRP A 961 -44.52 -13.58 18.23
CA TRP A 961 -44.85 -14.40 17.08
C TRP A 961 -46.28 -14.96 17.20
N ALA A 962 -46.86 -15.34 16.07
CA ALA A 962 -48.10 -16.11 15.98
C ALA A 962 -47.95 -17.20 14.91
N GLY A 963 -48.41 -18.41 15.22
CA GLY A 963 -48.14 -19.57 14.38
C GLY A 963 -48.96 -20.80 14.74
N ILE A 964 -48.52 -21.93 14.22
CA ILE A 964 -49.13 -23.25 14.41
C ILE A 964 -48.07 -24.16 15.02
N ASP A 965 -48.41 -24.79 16.16
CA ASP A 965 -47.52 -25.77 16.79
C ASP A 965 -47.51 -27.11 16.04
N THR A 966 -46.59 -28.01 16.40
CA THR A 966 -46.49 -29.35 15.80
C THR A 966 -47.75 -30.21 15.96
N THR A 967 -48.67 -29.85 16.86
CA THR A 967 -49.95 -30.53 17.08
C THR A 967 -51.11 -29.93 16.27
N GLY A 968 -50.85 -28.86 15.50
CA GLY A 968 -51.84 -28.14 14.71
C GLY A 968 -52.61 -27.06 15.47
N ARG A 969 -52.26 -26.75 16.72
CA ARG A 969 -52.94 -25.70 17.50
C ARG A 969 -52.43 -24.32 17.10
N ARG A 970 -53.36 -23.35 17.08
CA ARG A 970 -53.08 -21.94 16.80
C ARG A 970 -52.62 -21.26 18.08
N VAL A 971 -51.37 -20.78 18.08
CA VAL A 971 -50.70 -20.24 19.27
C VAL A 971 -50.01 -18.92 18.96
N MET A 972 -49.95 -18.04 19.97
CA MET A 972 -49.18 -16.79 19.96
C MET A 972 -48.29 -16.72 21.20
N GLY A 973 -47.18 -16.00 21.14
CA GLY A 973 -46.28 -15.95 22.28
C GLY A 973 -45.20 -14.87 22.23
N LEU A 974 -44.47 -14.79 23.33
CA LEU A 974 -43.26 -13.99 23.49
C LEU A 974 -42.04 -14.89 23.61
N CYS A 975 -40.92 -14.50 23.01
CA CYS A 975 -39.65 -15.18 23.18
C CYS A 975 -38.50 -14.17 23.03
N THR A 976 -37.36 -14.48 23.65
CA THR A 976 -36.16 -13.63 23.60
C THR A 976 -35.35 -13.77 22.33
N GLN A 977 -35.52 -14.87 21.59
CA GLN A 977 -34.61 -15.27 20.53
C GLN A 977 -35.24 -15.08 19.16
N LYS A 978 -34.58 -14.30 18.30
CA LYS A 978 -34.70 -14.27 16.83
C LYS A 978 -36.10 -14.60 16.28
N CYS A 979 -37.13 -13.94 16.81
CA CYS A 979 -38.53 -14.29 16.52
C CYS A 979 -38.97 -13.91 15.10
N LEU A 980 -38.21 -13.03 14.42
CA LEU A 980 -38.33 -12.85 12.97
C LEU A 980 -37.71 -14.04 12.23
N SER A 981 -38.38 -15.19 12.36
CA SER A 981 -37.99 -16.49 11.84
C SER A 981 -39.20 -17.22 11.26
N ASN A 982 -38.97 -18.25 10.43
CA ASN A 982 -40.02 -19.17 10.00
C ASN A 982 -40.34 -20.27 11.03
N ILE A 983 -39.43 -20.57 11.96
CA ILE A 983 -39.62 -21.57 13.03
C ILE A 983 -39.05 -21.01 14.34
N VAL A 984 -39.80 -21.17 15.42
CA VAL A 984 -39.34 -20.76 16.76
C VAL A 984 -39.55 -21.87 17.78
N LYS A 985 -38.69 -21.87 18.80
CA LYS A 985 -38.91 -22.62 20.04
C LYS A 985 -39.68 -21.73 21.02
N PRO A 986 -40.92 -22.06 21.38
CA PRO A 986 -41.75 -21.21 22.23
C PRO A 986 -41.28 -21.26 23.69
N ASP A 987 -41.38 -20.13 24.41
CA ASP A 987 -41.40 -20.14 25.88
C ASP A 987 -42.80 -20.57 26.34
N ARG A 988 -42.91 -21.78 26.89
CA ARG A 988 -44.21 -22.35 27.31
C ARG A 988 -44.94 -21.49 28.35
N ASN A 989 -44.21 -20.69 29.14
CA ASN A 989 -44.82 -19.83 30.16
C ASN A 989 -45.36 -18.52 29.59
N LEU A 990 -44.95 -18.14 28.38
CA LEU A 990 -45.36 -16.92 27.68
C LEU A 990 -45.96 -17.27 26.31
N CYS A 991 -46.78 -18.33 26.30
CA CYS A 991 -47.50 -18.81 25.14
C CYS A 991 -49.00 -18.90 25.47
N TRP A 992 -49.83 -18.44 24.54
CA TRP A 992 -51.28 -18.39 24.66
C TRP A 992 -51.94 -19.05 23.46
N ASN A 993 -53.07 -19.74 23.71
CA ASN A 993 -53.93 -20.22 22.64
C ASN A 993 -54.65 -19.04 21.98
N ILE A 994 -54.72 -19.06 20.66
CA ILE A 994 -55.42 -18.02 19.90
C ILE A 994 -56.91 -18.33 19.89
N PRO A 995 -57.80 -17.39 20.28
CA PRO A 995 -59.24 -17.55 20.18
C PRO A 995 -59.71 -17.86 18.75
N ASP A 996 -60.74 -18.70 18.62
CA ASP A 996 -61.27 -19.13 17.30
C ASP A 996 -61.75 -17.96 16.42
N ASN A 997 -62.22 -16.89 17.05
CA ASN A 997 -62.72 -15.68 16.38
C ASN A 997 -61.61 -14.70 15.96
N TRP A 998 -60.35 -14.96 16.29
CA TRP A 998 -59.22 -14.14 15.84
C TRP A 998 -58.53 -14.81 14.67
N SER A 999 -58.03 -14.03 13.70
CA SER A 999 -57.07 -14.55 12.73
C SER A 999 -55.66 -14.65 13.35
N LEU A 1000 -54.73 -15.39 12.73
CA LEU A 1000 -53.32 -15.40 13.17
C LEU A 1000 -52.71 -13.98 13.08
N GLU A 1001 -53.13 -13.22 12.07
CA GLU A 1001 -52.71 -11.85 11.82
C GLU A 1001 -53.23 -10.87 12.89
N ASP A 1002 -54.44 -11.10 13.41
CA ASP A 1002 -54.98 -10.34 14.54
C ASP A 1002 -54.23 -10.68 15.84
N ALA A 1003 -54.05 -11.98 16.08
CA ALA A 1003 -53.44 -12.50 17.29
C ALA A 1003 -52.01 -11.99 17.49
N VAL A 1004 -51.22 -11.89 16.42
CA VAL A 1004 -49.82 -11.44 16.51
C VAL A 1004 -49.67 -10.01 17.07
N THR A 1005 -50.74 -9.20 17.03
CA THR A 1005 -50.70 -7.81 17.50
C THR A 1005 -50.77 -7.67 19.01
N VAL A 1006 -51.03 -8.76 19.74
CA VAL A 1006 -51.44 -8.75 21.16
C VAL A 1006 -50.31 -9.00 22.17
N PRO A 1007 -49.44 -10.02 22.01
CA PRO A 1007 -48.58 -10.49 23.11
C PRO A 1007 -47.71 -9.40 23.74
N CYS A 1008 -46.89 -8.69 22.97
CA CYS A 1008 -45.90 -7.75 23.51
C CYS A 1008 -46.56 -6.49 24.06
N VAL A 1009 -47.54 -5.94 23.33
CA VAL A 1009 -48.18 -4.67 23.69
C VAL A 1009 -49.00 -4.80 24.96
N TYR A 1010 -49.83 -5.84 25.09
CA TYR A 1010 -50.65 -6.04 26.29
C TYR A 1010 -49.81 -6.57 27.45
N ALA A 1011 -48.81 -7.42 27.22
CA ALA A 1011 -47.87 -7.79 28.27
C ALA A 1011 -47.20 -6.56 28.89
N THR A 1012 -46.75 -5.62 28.05
CA THR A 1012 -46.18 -4.34 28.50
C THR A 1012 -47.19 -3.52 29.28
N CYS A 1013 -48.43 -3.38 28.78
CA CYS A 1013 -49.46 -2.60 29.46
C CYS A 1013 -49.92 -3.21 30.78
N TYR A 1014 -50.06 -4.53 30.88
CA TYR A 1014 -50.38 -5.19 32.16
C TYR A 1014 -49.27 -4.99 33.18
N MET A 1015 -48.01 -5.18 32.78
CA MET A 1015 -46.87 -4.93 33.65
C MET A 1015 -46.80 -3.45 34.09
N ALA A 1016 -47.03 -2.51 33.16
CA ALA A 1016 -46.97 -1.08 33.46
C ALA A 1016 -48.16 -0.64 34.32
N LEU A 1017 -49.39 -0.83 33.86
CA LEU A 1017 -50.60 -0.25 34.46
C LEU A 1017 -51.10 -1.03 35.68
N TYR A 1018 -51.14 -2.36 35.62
CA TYR A 1018 -51.70 -3.17 36.71
C TYR A 1018 -50.65 -3.54 37.75
N VAL A 1019 -49.46 -3.95 37.34
CA VAL A 1019 -48.42 -4.45 38.27
C VAL A 1019 -47.62 -3.32 38.91
N ARG A 1020 -47.20 -2.31 38.13
CA ARG A 1020 -46.37 -1.19 38.64
C ARG A 1020 -47.18 0.06 38.96
N GLY A 1021 -48.18 0.37 38.13
CA GLY A 1021 -49.02 1.56 38.28
C GLY A 1021 -50.22 1.36 39.20
N GLU A 1022 -50.56 0.12 39.55
CA GLU A 1022 -51.73 -0.22 40.37
C GLU A 1022 -53.00 0.54 39.96
N MET A 1023 -53.27 0.60 38.65
CA MET A 1023 -54.37 1.34 38.05
C MET A 1023 -55.72 0.91 38.62
N LYS A 1024 -56.53 1.89 39.02
CA LYS A 1024 -57.86 1.69 39.62
C LYS A 1024 -58.92 2.48 38.87
N LYS A 1025 -60.16 2.02 39.01
CA LYS A 1025 -61.34 2.73 38.51
C LYS A 1025 -61.37 4.17 39.00
N GLY A 1026 -61.55 5.11 38.08
CA GLY A 1026 -61.60 6.55 38.37
C GLY A 1026 -60.25 7.27 38.29
N ASP A 1027 -59.12 6.57 38.16
CA ASP A 1027 -57.82 7.22 37.92
C ASP A 1027 -57.85 8.01 36.61
N LYS A 1028 -57.18 9.18 36.60
CA LYS A 1028 -56.86 9.94 35.39
C LYS A 1028 -55.54 9.44 34.82
N VAL A 1029 -55.55 8.97 33.57
CA VAL A 1029 -54.39 8.31 32.95
C VAL A 1029 -53.99 9.04 31.68
N LEU A 1030 -52.77 9.57 31.63
CA LEU A 1030 -52.16 10.11 30.42
C LEU A 1030 -51.37 9.03 29.69
N ILE A 1031 -51.81 8.68 28.49
CA ILE A 1031 -51.19 7.67 27.63
C ILE A 1031 -50.57 8.35 26.42
N HIS A 1032 -49.24 8.41 26.38
CA HIS A 1032 -48.56 8.97 25.22
C HIS A 1032 -48.60 8.06 24.00
N CYS A 1033 -48.54 8.67 22.81
CA CYS A 1033 -48.54 7.96 21.53
C CYS A 1033 -49.74 7.01 21.33
N GLY A 1034 -50.96 7.45 21.66
CA GLY A 1034 -52.16 6.62 21.69
C GLY A 1034 -52.44 5.83 20.40
N SER A 1035 -52.05 6.38 19.25
CA SER A 1035 -52.20 5.72 17.94
C SER A 1035 -51.25 4.54 17.69
N GLY A 1036 -50.21 4.35 18.51
CA GLY A 1036 -49.27 3.23 18.42
C GLY A 1036 -49.77 1.97 19.12
N GLY A 1037 -49.07 0.85 18.94
CA GLY A 1037 -49.51 -0.45 19.49
C GLY A 1037 -49.74 -0.46 21.01
N ILE A 1038 -48.73 -0.04 21.80
CA ILE A 1038 -48.86 0.06 23.27
C ILE A 1038 -49.93 1.09 23.65
N GLY A 1039 -50.00 2.22 22.95
CA GLY A 1039 -51.00 3.26 23.20
C GLY A 1039 -52.44 2.73 23.07
N GLN A 1040 -52.75 2.02 21.99
CA GLN A 1040 -54.08 1.43 21.79
C GLN A 1040 -54.42 0.38 22.85
N ALA A 1041 -53.47 -0.50 23.18
CA ALA A 1041 -53.66 -1.51 24.22
C ALA A 1041 -53.88 -0.89 25.61
N ALA A 1042 -53.09 0.14 25.96
CA ALA A 1042 -53.24 0.87 27.22
C ALA A 1042 -54.60 1.57 27.32
N ILE A 1043 -55.07 2.18 26.22
CA ILE A 1043 -56.39 2.83 26.18
C ILE A 1043 -57.50 1.79 26.36
N HIS A 1044 -57.43 0.62 25.71
CA HIS A 1044 -58.39 -0.45 25.90
C HIS A 1044 -58.51 -0.88 27.36
N LEU A 1045 -57.37 -1.08 28.03
CA LEU A 1045 -57.32 -1.49 29.43
C LEU A 1045 -57.83 -0.39 30.37
N ALA A 1046 -57.38 0.85 30.19
CA ALA A 1046 -57.81 1.98 31.02
C ALA A 1046 -59.32 2.25 30.90
N LEU A 1047 -59.88 2.19 29.69
CA LEU A 1047 -61.33 2.33 29.49
C LEU A 1047 -62.12 1.15 30.08
N HIS A 1048 -61.58 -0.08 29.99
CA HIS A 1048 -62.19 -1.26 30.58
C HIS A 1048 -62.24 -1.19 32.12
N GLU A 1049 -61.18 -0.66 32.75
CA GLU A 1049 -61.12 -0.44 34.21
C GLU A 1049 -61.98 0.74 34.67
N GLY A 1050 -62.42 1.60 33.74
CA GLY A 1050 -63.24 2.78 34.02
C GLY A 1050 -62.42 4.00 34.46
N CYS A 1051 -61.22 4.16 33.91
CA CYS A 1051 -60.36 5.34 34.08
C CYS A 1051 -60.75 6.48 33.13
N GLU A 1052 -60.38 7.71 33.50
CA GLU A 1052 -60.48 8.88 32.64
C GLU A 1052 -59.21 9.00 31.80
N VAL A 1053 -59.33 8.87 30.47
CA VAL A 1053 -58.18 8.74 29.58
C VAL A 1053 -57.85 10.08 28.91
N TYR A 1054 -56.57 10.45 28.98
CA TYR A 1054 -55.94 11.47 28.17
C TYR A 1054 -54.89 10.83 27.27
N THR A 1055 -54.71 11.35 26.05
CA THR A 1055 -53.72 10.76 25.14
C THR A 1055 -53.05 11.79 24.25
N THR A 1056 -51.91 11.44 23.66
CA THR A 1056 -51.22 12.29 22.68
C THR A 1056 -50.99 11.58 21.36
N VAL A 1057 -51.09 12.33 20.26
CA VAL A 1057 -50.90 11.84 18.88
C VAL A 1057 -50.04 12.78 18.05
N GLY A 1058 -49.43 12.29 16.98
CA GLY A 1058 -48.43 13.05 16.22
C GLY A 1058 -48.97 13.81 15.00
N THR A 1059 -50.11 13.40 14.47
CA THR A 1059 -50.69 13.97 13.25
C THR A 1059 -52.22 14.08 13.34
N PRO A 1060 -52.85 14.95 12.53
CA PRO A 1060 -54.31 15.05 12.46
C PRO A 1060 -54.99 13.73 12.10
N GLU A 1061 -54.39 12.92 11.22
CA GLU A 1061 -54.94 11.61 10.82
C GLU A 1061 -54.96 10.64 12.02
N LYS A 1062 -53.92 10.66 12.85
CA LYS A 1062 -53.84 9.87 14.09
C LYS A 1062 -54.85 10.33 15.13
N ARG A 1063 -55.13 11.64 15.23
CA ARG A 1063 -56.22 12.18 16.07
C ARG A 1063 -57.58 11.68 15.60
N LYS A 1064 -57.83 11.76 14.28
CA LYS A 1064 -59.07 11.26 13.67
C LYS A 1064 -59.26 9.77 13.97
N PHE A 1065 -58.20 8.98 13.85
CA PHE A 1065 -58.21 7.55 14.17
C PHE A 1065 -58.60 7.27 15.64
N ILE A 1066 -58.00 7.97 16.60
CA ILE A 1066 -58.33 7.79 18.03
C ILE A 1066 -59.80 8.10 18.31
N ARG A 1067 -60.31 9.20 17.74
CA ARG A 1067 -61.72 9.60 17.89
C ARG A 1067 -62.69 8.55 17.33
N GLU A 1068 -62.33 7.90 16.24
CA GLU A 1068 -63.16 6.87 15.59
C GLU A 1068 -63.07 5.53 16.32
N MET A 1069 -61.90 5.15 16.83
CA MET A 1069 -61.69 3.88 17.53
C MET A 1069 -62.17 3.92 18.99
N PHE A 1070 -62.03 5.06 19.67
CA PHE A 1070 -62.34 5.26 21.08
C PHE A 1070 -63.25 6.48 21.28
N PRO A 1071 -64.53 6.38 20.88
CA PRO A 1071 -65.46 7.51 20.92
C PRO A 1071 -65.79 8.00 22.34
N SER A 1072 -65.42 7.22 23.37
CA SER A 1072 -65.55 7.59 24.78
C SER A 1072 -64.48 8.58 25.25
N ILE A 1073 -63.45 8.85 24.45
CA ILE A 1073 -62.42 9.86 24.76
C ILE A 1073 -62.85 11.21 24.17
N PRO A 1074 -63.05 12.25 24.99
CA PRO A 1074 -63.34 13.60 24.52
C PRO A 1074 -62.22 14.16 23.61
N ASP A 1075 -62.57 15.00 22.63
CA ASP A 1075 -61.55 15.53 21.69
C ASP A 1075 -60.54 16.48 22.39
N ASP A 1076 -60.98 17.20 23.43
CA ASP A 1076 -60.13 18.04 24.27
C ASP A 1076 -59.22 17.25 25.23
N HIS A 1077 -59.37 15.92 25.30
CA HIS A 1077 -58.45 15.01 25.98
C HIS A 1077 -57.32 14.49 25.07
N ILE A 1078 -57.32 14.89 23.78
CA ILE A 1078 -56.33 14.45 22.79
C ILE A 1078 -55.33 15.57 22.49
N GLY A 1079 -54.09 15.39 22.97
CA GLY A 1079 -52.98 16.34 22.82
C GLY A 1079 -52.02 16.03 21.67
N ASN A 1080 -51.03 16.91 21.48
CA ASN A 1080 -49.98 16.72 20.48
C ASN A 1080 -48.74 16.05 21.11
N SER A 1081 -48.18 15.03 20.47
CA SER A 1081 -46.98 14.30 20.92
C SER A 1081 -45.66 14.82 20.34
N ARG A 1082 -45.71 15.74 19.38
CA ARG A 1082 -44.52 16.30 18.72
C ARG A 1082 -43.91 17.48 19.46
N ASN A 1083 -44.65 18.10 20.36
CA ASN A 1083 -44.22 19.23 21.19
C ASN A 1083 -44.74 19.06 22.64
N ILE A 1084 -44.49 20.04 23.49
CA ILE A 1084 -44.89 20.02 24.91
C ILE A 1084 -46.30 20.56 25.17
N SER A 1085 -47.09 20.88 24.14
CA SER A 1085 -48.39 21.56 24.32
C SER A 1085 -49.42 20.70 25.06
N PHE A 1086 -49.20 19.39 25.15
CA PHE A 1086 -50.04 18.49 25.93
C PHE A 1086 -49.99 18.81 27.43
N GLU A 1087 -48.89 19.38 27.93
CA GLU A 1087 -48.76 19.75 29.35
C GLU A 1087 -49.84 20.77 29.73
N GLN A 1088 -49.99 21.83 28.93
CA GLN A 1088 -50.99 22.86 29.16
C GLN A 1088 -52.41 22.33 28.95
N MET A 1089 -52.61 21.44 27.97
CA MET A 1089 -53.91 20.78 27.77
C MET A 1089 -54.32 19.99 29.00
N ILE A 1090 -53.42 19.18 29.56
CA ILE A 1090 -53.70 18.37 30.76
C ILE A 1090 -54.02 19.28 31.94
N LEU A 1091 -53.21 20.31 32.18
CA LEU A 1091 -53.46 21.24 33.30
C LEU A 1091 -54.80 21.98 33.14
N GLN A 1092 -55.20 22.35 31.91
CA GLN A 1092 -56.50 22.96 31.66
C GLN A 1092 -57.66 22.01 31.93
N GLN A 1093 -57.60 20.77 31.42
CA GLN A 1093 -58.69 19.81 31.58
C GLN A 1093 -58.76 19.17 32.98
N THR A 1094 -57.67 19.26 33.76
CA THR A 1094 -57.60 18.76 35.13
C THR A 1094 -57.67 19.86 36.18
N ASN A 1095 -57.98 21.11 35.81
CA ASN A 1095 -58.02 22.28 36.71
C ASN A 1095 -56.72 22.51 37.50
N GLY A 1096 -55.57 22.13 36.93
CA GLY A 1096 -54.26 22.23 37.55
C GLY A 1096 -53.86 21.05 38.44
N ASP A 1097 -54.75 20.10 38.69
CA ASP A 1097 -54.46 18.93 39.54
C ASP A 1097 -53.48 17.96 38.89
N GLY A 1098 -53.54 17.80 37.56
CA GLY A 1098 -52.77 16.81 36.81
C GLY A 1098 -53.46 15.45 36.73
N VAL A 1099 -52.67 14.41 36.42
CA VAL A 1099 -53.13 13.02 36.23
C VAL A 1099 -52.48 12.07 37.24
N ASP A 1100 -53.19 11.01 37.58
CA ASP A 1100 -52.77 10.02 38.59
C ASP A 1100 -51.74 9.03 38.05
N ILE A 1101 -51.78 8.74 36.74
CA ILE A 1101 -50.84 7.85 36.06
C ILE A 1101 -50.41 8.47 34.74
N VAL A 1102 -49.11 8.43 34.46
CA VAL A 1102 -48.56 8.77 33.14
C VAL A 1102 -47.84 7.56 32.58
N LEU A 1103 -48.30 7.05 31.43
CA LEU A 1103 -47.58 6.06 30.64
C LEU A 1103 -46.75 6.78 29.57
N ASN A 1104 -45.46 6.98 29.87
CA ASN A 1104 -44.56 7.74 29.02
C ASN A 1104 -43.70 6.87 28.10
N SER A 1105 -43.65 7.27 26.84
CA SER A 1105 -42.73 6.75 25.83
C SER A 1105 -42.04 7.86 25.03
N LEU A 1106 -42.15 9.12 25.48
CA LEU A 1106 -41.53 10.29 24.87
C LEU A 1106 -40.19 10.58 25.55
N ALA A 1107 -39.31 11.31 24.85
CA ALA A 1107 -37.95 11.57 25.30
C ALA A 1107 -37.69 13.06 25.63
N GLU A 1108 -36.61 13.31 26.35
CA GLU A 1108 -36.01 14.65 26.58
C GLU A 1108 -37.00 15.66 27.19
N GLU A 1109 -37.21 16.84 26.57
CA GLU A 1109 -38.08 17.88 27.14
C GLU A 1109 -39.53 17.41 27.33
N LYS A 1110 -39.96 16.42 26.53
CA LYS A 1110 -41.31 15.86 26.60
C LYS A 1110 -41.45 14.96 27.81
N LEU A 1111 -40.45 14.14 28.13
CA LEU A 1111 -40.46 13.36 29.37
C LEU A 1111 -40.58 14.29 30.58
N GLN A 1112 -39.80 15.37 30.62
CA GLN A 1112 -39.87 16.34 31.70
C GLN A 1112 -41.24 17.02 31.79
N ALA A 1113 -41.88 17.32 30.65
CA ALA A 1113 -43.24 17.83 30.60
C ALA A 1113 -44.26 16.81 31.12
N SER A 1114 -44.12 15.54 30.74
CA SER A 1114 -44.94 14.44 31.23
C SER A 1114 -44.83 14.26 32.75
N VAL A 1115 -43.64 14.41 33.32
CA VAL A 1115 -43.41 14.36 34.78
C VAL A 1115 -44.17 15.49 35.49
N ARG A 1116 -44.24 16.69 34.89
CA ARG A 1116 -44.97 17.83 35.46
C ARG A 1116 -46.49 17.65 35.43
N CYS A 1117 -47.01 16.80 34.55
CA CYS A 1117 -48.43 16.46 34.48
C CYS A 1117 -48.91 15.60 35.66
N LEU A 1118 -48.02 15.05 36.51
CA LEU A 1118 -48.42 14.21 37.64
C LEU A 1118 -49.13 15.02 38.73
N ALA A 1119 -50.23 14.44 39.21
CA ALA A 1119 -50.93 14.85 40.42
C ALA A 1119 -50.18 14.42 41.70
N GLN A 1120 -50.68 14.87 42.85
CA GLN A 1120 -50.19 14.41 44.17
C GLN A 1120 -50.37 12.89 44.29
N GLY A 1121 -49.33 12.18 44.70
CA GLY A 1121 -49.32 10.71 44.79
C GLY A 1121 -49.31 9.99 43.44
N GLY A 1122 -49.15 10.72 42.32
CA GLY A 1122 -49.19 10.17 40.98
C GLY A 1122 -48.03 9.22 40.67
N ARG A 1123 -48.24 8.32 39.69
CA ARG A 1123 -47.25 7.31 39.28
C ARG A 1123 -46.82 7.51 37.84
N PHE A 1124 -45.51 7.65 37.64
CA PHE A 1124 -44.89 7.78 36.33
C PHE A 1124 -44.38 6.43 35.86
N LEU A 1125 -44.86 5.97 34.71
CA LEU A 1125 -44.51 4.69 34.11
C LEU A 1125 -43.68 4.94 32.86
N GLU A 1126 -42.36 4.89 33.01
CA GLU A 1126 -41.41 5.08 31.91
C GLU A 1126 -41.18 3.76 31.18
N ILE A 1127 -41.72 3.66 29.96
CA ILE A 1127 -41.46 2.53 29.04
C ILE A 1127 -40.45 2.89 27.95
N GLY A 1128 -40.12 4.17 27.79
CA GLY A 1128 -39.04 4.63 26.94
C GLY A 1128 -37.68 4.27 27.51
N LYS A 1129 -36.69 4.08 26.62
CA LYS A 1129 -35.33 3.68 27.01
C LYS A 1129 -34.28 4.74 26.75
N PHE A 1130 -34.61 5.77 25.99
CA PHE A 1130 -33.64 6.76 25.52
C PHE A 1130 -33.05 7.56 26.68
N ASP A 1131 -33.87 8.26 27.45
CA ASP A 1131 -33.42 9.07 28.60
C ASP A 1131 -32.77 8.23 29.70
N LEU A 1132 -33.29 7.02 29.94
CA LEU A 1132 -32.71 6.07 30.90
C LEU A 1132 -31.31 5.63 30.49
N ALA A 1133 -31.11 5.27 29.21
CA ALA A 1133 -29.80 4.90 28.68
C ALA A 1133 -28.83 6.10 28.65
N ALA A 1134 -29.34 7.27 28.28
CA ALA A 1134 -28.60 8.53 28.26
C ALA A 1134 -28.25 9.05 29.67
N ASN A 1135 -28.91 8.55 30.72
CA ASN A 1135 -28.80 9.03 32.10
C ASN A 1135 -29.13 10.53 32.20
N ASN A 1136 -30.21 10.95 31.56
CA ASN A 1136 -30.65 12.34 31.59
C ASN A 1136 -31.12 12.72 33.01
N PRO A 1137 -30.89 13.97 33.44
CA PRO A 1137 -31.22 14.39 34.80
C PRO A 1137 -32.74 14.45 35.02
N LEU A 1138 -33.18 13.98 36.20
CA LEU A 1138 -34.55 14.10 36.66
C LEU A 1138 -34.62 15.12 37.81
N GLY A 1139 -35.51 16.10 37.70
CA GLY A 1139 -35.67 17.13 38.71
C GLY A 1139 -36.26 16.56 40.01
N MET A 1140 -35.47 16.52 41.09
CA MET A 1140 -35.90 15.93 42.37
C MET A 1140 -37.06 16.66 43.07
N MET A 1141 -37.34 17.91 42.70
CA MET A 1141 -38.41 18.71 43.30
C MET A 1141 -39.80 18.09 43.12
N ILE A 1142 -40.03 17.32 42.04
CA ILE A 1142 -41.35 16.71 41.78
C ILE A 1142 -41.75 15.70 42.87
N PHE A 1143 -40.78 15.04 43.51
CA PHE A 1143 -41.03 14.04 44.55
C PHE A 1143 -41.62 14.64 45.84
N LEU A 1144 -41.64 15.98 45.98
CA LEU A 1144 -42.41 16.66 47.03
C LEU A 1144 -43.93 16.46 46.86
N LYS A 1145 -44.39 16.11 45.65
CA LYS A 1145 -45.76 15.69 45.39
C LYS A 1145 -46.02 14.21 45.77
N GLU A 1146 -45.09 13.56 46.46
CA GLU A 1146 -45.17 12.13 46.83
C GLU A 1146 -45.37 11.21 45.60
N VAL A 1147 -44.90 11.65 44.43
CA VAL A 1147 -44.99 10.84 43.20
C VAL A 1147 -44.03 9.66 43.25
N SER A 1148 -44.36 8.60 42.51
CA SER A 1148 -43.48 7.45 42.30
C SER A 1148 -43.05 7.37 40.82
N PHE A 1149 -41.77 7.09 40.57
CA PHE A 1149 -41.22 6.95 39.22
C PHE A 1149 -40.79 5.50 38.97
N HIS A 1150 -41.40 4.85 37.98
CA HIS A 1150 -41.17 3.44 37.66
C HIS A 1150 -40.58 3.30 36.25
N GLY A 1151 -39.35 2.77 36.17
CA GLY A 1151 -38.81 2.25 34.91
C GLY A 1151 -39.39 0.87 34.61
N VAL A 1152 -40.17 0.75 33.54
CA VAL A 1152 -40.88 -0.50 33.19
C VAL A 1152 -40.19 -1.16 31.99
N MET A 1153 -39.45 -2.24 32.26
CA MET A 1153 -38.71 -2.99 31.24
C MET A 1153 -39.24 -4.40 31.11
N LEU A 1154 -40.06 -4.66 30.07
CA LEU A 1154 -40.58 -6.00 29.79
C LEU A 1154 -39.46 -7.03 29.60
N ASP A 1155 -38.32 -6.61 29.06
CA ASP A 1155 -37.17 -7.49 28.80
C ASP A 1155 -36.64 -8.20 30.06
N ASN A 1156 -36.80 -7.60 31.25
CA ASN A 1156 -36.37 -8.20 32.51
C ASN A 1156 -37.15 -9.48 32.83
N LEU A 1157 -38.37 -9.65 32.28
CA LEU A 1157 -39.15 -10.88 32.42
C LEU A 1157 -38.42 -12.11 31.89
N PHE A 1158 -37.55 -11.93 30.90
CA PHE A 1158 -36.88 -13.05 30.30
C PHE A 1158 -35.53 -13.39 30.94
N CYS A 1159 -34.87 -12.40 31.55
CA CYS A 1159 -33.50 -12.55 32.07
C CYS A 1159 -33.46 -12.74 33.60
N THR A 1160 -34.33 -12.07 34.34
CA THR A 1160 -34.20 -11.93 35.81
C THR A 1160 -35.45 -12.36 36.58
N SER A 1161 -36.59 -12.48 35.91
CA SER A 1161 -37.87 -12.79 36.55
C SER A 1161 -38.04 -14.26 36.85
N SER A 1162 -38.73 -14.54 37.96
CA SER A 1162 -39.09 -15.88 38.36
C SER A 1162 -40.18 -16.47 37.45
N VAL A 1163 -40.33 -17.80 37.46
CA VAL A 1163 -41.37 -18.48 36.67
C VAL A 1163 -42.77 -17.99 37.11
N GLU A 1164 -42.94 -17.66 38.38
CA GLU A 1164 -44.19 -17.14 38.94
C GLU A 1164 -44.60 -15.80 38.31
N GLU A 1165 -43.66 -14.87 38.08
CA GLU A 1165 -43.97 -13.59 37.43
C GLU A 1165 -44.43 -13.78 35.97
N LYS A 1166 -43.81 -14.72 35.24
CA LYS A 1166 -44.23 -15.07 33.88
C LYS A 1166 -45.64 -15.67 33.85
N LEU A 1167 -45.91 -16.61 34.77
CA LEU A 1167 -47.23 -17.24 34.89
C LEU A 1167 -48.31 -16.23 35.30
N PHE A 1168 -48.01 -15.34 36.24
CA PHE A 1168 -48.92 -14.28 36.66
C PHE A 1168 -49.30 -13.37 35.49
N LEU A 1169 -48.32 -12.94 34.70
CA LEU A 1169 -48.58 -12.14 33.50
C LEU A 1169 -49.37 -12.91 32.44
N ARG A 1170 -49.05 -14.21 32.25
CA ARG A 1170 -49.78 -15.08 31.33
C ARG A 1170 -51.25 -15.18 31.71
N ASP A 1171 -51.53 -15.35 33.00
CA ASP A 1171 -52.88 -15.51 33.52
C ASP A 1171 -53.67 -14.19 33.46
N LEU A 1172 -53.04 -13.03 33.72
CA LEU A 1172 -53.64 -11.71 33.50
C LEU A 1172 -54.04 -11.50 32.03
N LEU A 1173 -53.13 -11.81 31.10
CA LEU A 1173 -53.44 -11.66 29.67
C LEU A 1173 -54.55 -12.63 29.25
N HIS A 1174 -54.54 -13.87 29.77
CA HIS A 1174 -55.58 -14.86 29.50
C HIS A 1174 -56.96 -14.39 29.97
N GLU A 1175 -57.06 -13.88 31.20
CA GLU A 1175 -58.32 -13.34 31.73
C GLU A 1175 -58.76 -12.08 30.97
N GLY A 1176 -57.82 -11.22 30.57
CA GLY A 1176 -58.09 -10.06 29.73
C GLY A 1176 -58.65 -10.40 28.34
N ILE A 1177 -58.18 -11.49 27.73
CA ILE A 1177 -58.73 -12.01 26.47
C ILE A 1177 -60.16 -12.50 26.69
N LYS A 1178 -60.41 -13.19 27.81
CA LYS A 1178 -61.72 -13.75 28.14
C LYS A 1178 -62.76 -12.68 28.50
N SER A 1179 -62.37 -11.63 29.23
CA SER A 1179 -63.24 -10.52 29.62
C SER A 1179 -63.54 -9.55 28.47
N GLY A 1180 -62.75 -9.61 27.38
CA GLY A 1180 -62.85 -8.68 26.25
C GLY A 1180 -62.12 -7.35 26.48
N ALA A 1181 -61.37 -7.22 27.57
CA ALA A 1181 -60.46 -6.11 27.82
C ALA A 1181 -59.32 -6.06 26.78
N VAL A 1182 -58.87 -7.23 26.33
CA VAL A 1182 -57.83 -7.39 25.31
C VAL A 1182 -58.48 -7.57 23.94
N LYS A 1183 -58.12 -6.69 23.00
CA LYS A 1183 -58.58 -6.73 21.60
C LYS A 1183 -57.40 -6.67 20.62
N PRO A 1184 -57.49 -7.34 19.45
CA PRO A 1184 -56.52 -7.16 18.39
C PRO A 1184 -56.43 -5.71 17.93
N LEU A 1185 -55.24 -5.29 17.52
CA LEU A 1185 -54.96 -3.90 17.14
C LEU A 1185 -55.02 -3.70 15.62
N THR A 1186 -55.06 -2.43 15.20
CA THR A 1186 -54.85 -2.10 13.78
C THR A 1186 -53.47 -2.54 13.33
N LYS A 1187 -53.34 -3.01 12.08
CA LYS A 1187 -52.14 -3.65 11.58
C LYS A 1187 -51.81 -3.22 10.16
N THR A 1188 -50.53 -3.24 9.82
CA THR A 1188 -50.01 -3.08 8.45
C THR A 1188 -49.10 -4.27 8.17
N VAL A 1189 -49.39 -5.05 7.14
CA VAL A 1189 -48.64 -6.28 6.81
C VAL A 1189 -47.70 -6.04 5.65
N PHE A 1190 -46.46 -6.52 5.79
CA PHE A 1190 -45.46 -6.56 4.74
C PHE A 1190 -45.14 -8.00 4.34
N ASN A 1191 -44.82 -8.22 3.07
CA ASN A 1191 -44.42 -9.53 2.57
C ASN A 1191 -42.99 -9.90 2.99
N LYS A 1192 -42.65 -11.16 2.74
CA LYS A 1192 -41.39 -11.73 3.21
C LYS A 1192 -40.11 -11.13 2.65
N ASP A 1193 -40.23 -10.51 1.49
CA ASP A 1193 -39.13 -9.89 0.75
C ASP A 1193 -39.09 -8.36 1.01
N GLU A 1194 -40.04 -7.82 1.78
CA GLU A 1194 -40.20 -6.37 2.05
C GLU A 1194 -39.71 -5.97 3.46
N VAL A 1195 -38.87 -6.80 4.06
CA VAL A 1195 -38.40 -6.62 5.46
C VAL A 1195 -37.76 -5.26 5.66
N GLU A 1196 -36.83 -4.86 4.77
CA GLU A 1196 -36.19 -3.55 4.83
C GLU A 1196 -37.23 -2.42 4.80
N THR A 1197 -38.20 -2.53 3.88
CA THR A 1197 -39.29 -1.55 3.73
C THR A 1197 -40.11 -1.45 5.02
N ALA A 1198 -40.40 -2.57 5.68
CA ALA A 1198 -41.13 -2.59 6.95
C ALA A 1198 -40.37 -1.89 8.08
N PHE A 1199 -39.07 -2.15 8.20
CA PHE A 1199 -38.19 -1.45 9.16
C PHE A 1199 -38.19 0.07 8.89
N ARG A 1200 -38.03 0.48 7.63
CA ARG A 1200 -38.06 1.91 7.24
C ARG A 1200 -39.43 2.55 7.48
N TYR A 1201 -40.52 1.82 7.21
CA TYR A 1201 -41.88 2.28 7.45
C TYR A 1201 -42.16 2.53 8.94
N MET A 1202 -41.72 1.61 9.80
CA MET A 1202 -41.85 1.75 11.24
C MET A 1202 -40.96 2.89 11.77
N ALA A 1203 -39.71 2.98 11.30
CA ALA A 1203 -38.76 4.05 11.69
C ALA A 1203 -39.26 5.45 11.33
N ALA A 1204 -39.99 5.61 10.23
CA ALA A 1204 -40.60 6.89 9.82
C ALA A 1204 -41.79 7.32 10.70
N GLY A 1205 -42.27 6.46 11.62
CA GLY A 1205 -43.38 6.78 12.52
C GLY A 1205 -44.74 6.94 11.81
N LYS A 1206 -44.85 6.47 10.56
CA LYS A 1206 -46.07 6.57 9.74
C LYS A 1206 -47.18 5.61 10.16
N HIS A 1207 -46.81 4.52 10.84
CA HIS A 1207 -47.72 3.46 11.24
C HIS A 1207 -48.78 3.91 12.26
N ILE A 1208 -49.94 3.24 12.21
CA ILE A 1208 -51.01 3.24 13.22
C ILE A 1208 -51.19 1.78 13.65
N GLY A 1209 -51.14 1.53 14.96
CA GLY A 1209 -51.17 0.17 15.50
C GLY A 1209 -49.84 -0.57 15.31
N LYS A 1210 -49.89 -1.83 14.88
CA LYS A 1210 -48.72 -2.71 14.75
C LYS A 1210 -48.24 -2.82 13.30
N VAL A 1211 -46.92 -2.87 13.11
CA VAL A 1211 -46.32 -3.23 11.82
C VAL A 1211 -46.00 -4.72 11.88
N ASN A 1212 -46.73 -5.50 11.10
CA ASN A 1212 -46.57 -6.93 11.02
C ASN A 1212 -45.63 -7.24 9.84
N ASN A 1213 -44.58 -8.01 10.10
CA ASN A 1213 -43.75 -8.58 9.05
C ASN A 1213 -44.22 -10.01 8.78
N PHE A 1214 -44.20 -10.37 7.50
CA PHE A 1214 -44.55 -11.66 6.92
C PHE A 1214 -46.03 -12.01 6.87
N TYR A 1215 -46.44 -12.46 5.68
CA TYR A 1215 -47.30 -13.62 5.50
C TYR A 1215 -46.39 -14.76 5.03
N LEU A 1216 -46.07 -15.72 5.91
CA LEU A 1216 -45.55 -17.02 5.44
C LEU A 1216 -46.74 -17.79 4.89
N ASN A 1217 -46.99 -17.64 3.59
CA ASN A 1217 -47.79 -18.60 2.84
C ASN A 1217 -46.99 -19.91 2.79
N PHE A 1218 -46.91 -20.65 3.90
CA PHE A 1218 -46.88 -22.09 3.77
C PHE A 1218 -48.22 -22.44 3.16
N ILE A 1219 -48.26 -22.46 1.83
CA ILE A 1219 -49.05 -23.51 1.23
C ILE A 1219 -48.48 -24.78 1.85
N LEU A 1220 -49.32 -25.48 2.60
CA LEU A 1220 -49.23 -26.91 2.88
C LEU A 1220 -49.14 -27.67 1.54
N TYR A 1221 -48.09 -27.45 0.75
CA TYR A 1221 -47.76 -28.27 -0.40
C TYR A 1221 -46.89 -29.40 0.13
N LYS A 1222 -47.58 -30.51 0.45
CA LYS A 1222 -47.04 -31.88 0.55
C LYS A 1222 -46.07 -32.18 1.70
N TYR A 1223 -46.56 -32.31 2.93
CA TYR A 1223 -45.96 -33.28 3.89
C TYR A 1223 -47.00 -34.00 4.78
N TYR A 1224 -48.26 -34.07 4.33
CA TYR A 1224 -49.23 -35.08 4.78
C TYR A 1224 -49.98 -35.63 3.55
N ASN A 1225 -49.21 -36.32 2.70
CA ASN A 1225 -49.57 -37.47 1.84
C ASN A 1225 -48.42 -37.78 0.88
#